data_AF-A0A7K6SMG2-F1
#
_entry.id   AF-A0A7K6SMG2-F1
#
_cell.length_a   1.000
_cell.length_b   1.000
_cell.length_c   1.000
_cell.angle_alpha   90.00
_cell.angle_beta   90.00
_cell.angle_gamma   90.00
#
_symmetry.space_group_name_H-M   'P 1'
#
loop_
_entity.id
_entity.type
_entity.pdbx_description
1 polymer ?
#
loop_
_entity_poly.entity_id
_entity_poly.type
_entity_poly.pdbx_seq_one_letter_code
_entity_poly.pdbx_strand_id
1 'polypeptide(L)'
;MDFQSWLAVPVGVLLCCALQTSAIQQPAPHNCARDGQRISFSHFYKIDLPTSSQMKVEADPLQHEDSGEAQPDPGEAEESEEQNIIFRHSIRVHAPKGNCENLTCVKGLLERMEKLEKEVAELREVCSPRKCCGGSQGVSHGGGRGTFLYEPCSCKCAEGWEGSDCSRPTCPGRCSGHGRCHGGTCICDEPYLGEDCSQQLCPENCSGNGICDTARGVCRCYEEFIGEDCSEKRCPGDCSGNGFCDAGECYCHDGFFGLDCSQVIAPQSVQLLNSTENSLVVSWDQMIDVDNYLISYNPVGHETLVKQVHVPKEQLSYEIVGLRPSTAYNITLRHVKKGILSEPSYLEAITALSALSAIWVTEEMEHSLEVEWENPPTDVDYYMLKFRSLVEMDEKQVVVPKSNDPKSRHVMTGLKPGTEYEVTVIPVKDNTEGKPSSVSGRTGIDSPTNVTADRVTEDTATVSWNKVEAPIDRYKLRYTSADGDVKEMEVGSENDIITLRDLKPGMEYVIHIWAEKGPQRSKKTSTSAVTEIDSPTDLLTDQVTEGAITVSWNKVQASIDRYRVSYTSADGDTEEREVEKDQNVTILARLKPGMEYVIYIWAEKGERQSKRASTEAVTEIDSPAHLLAERVTEDTATISWDRVQALVDRYMVNYTSVDGDTGQVEVGKNETTTTLTALRPGTEYVVYLWAEKGARQSKRTSTEAVTDMDSPKNLVTSQVTEDSATISWDSVQAPIDRYMVSYTPADGDTKETEVGKDWSVTTLTGLEPGTKYTIRLWAELRSKQSKTVSTETLTEIDPPKNLRVSDVTHSTGVVTWTPPAAQIDGYTLTYQGQDGVSKKVQLSPSEQRFVLEGLKQGVRYAVFVRAYKGDRQSRMTDSTFSTVSFLYPYPADCSQTQQNGNASSSLYTVYLNGDGSRPMQVYCDMTTDGGGWTVFQRRSTGEVDFYKRWKDYVEGFGDPTGEFWLGLDKLHNLTSSSPIRYELRVDLRTASESVYAVYDFFQVASSRERYRLSVGNYRGNAGDAMTYHNGWKFTTWDRDNDVALSNCALTHHGAWWYKNCHLANLNGKYGENKHSEGVNWEPWKGHEFSIPFTEMKIRPQSSSNEPVLGRKKRFLSEKRKKIR
;
A
#
# COMPACT_ATOMS: atom_id res chain seq x y z
N MET A 1 37.53 29.20 3.98
CA MET A 1 38.01 30.60 3.99
C MET A 1 38.31 30.97 5.44
N ASP A 2 39.60 30.94 5.77
CA ASP A 2 40.40 31.93 6.52
C ASP A 2 39.98 32.50 7.91
N PHE A 3 40.88 32.24 8.90
CA PHE A 3 41.61 33.19 9.79
C PHE A 3 41.10 33.71 11.18
N GLN A 4 42.06 33.76 12.15
CA GLN A 4 42.26 34.68 13.34
C GLN A 4 41.39 34.56 14.63
N SER A 5 41.80 34.91 15.89
CA SER A 5 43.13 35.18 16.55
C SER A 5 43.09 35.32 18.13
N TRP A 6 44.19 34.98 18.87
CA TRP A 6 44.65 35.43 20.25
C TRP A 6 43.75 35.21 21.52
N LEU A 7 44.10 35.35 22.84
CA LEU A 7 45.29 35.46 23.79
C LEU A 7 44.78 35.11 25.26
N ALA A 8 45.36 35.18 26.49
CA ALA A 8 46.60 35.55 27.27
C ALA A 8 46.53 34.83 28.69
N VAL A 9 47.47 34.64 29.67
CA VAL A 9 48.80 35.18 30.14
C VAL A 9 48.72 36.22 31.33
N PRO A 10 49.49 36.18 32.48
CA PRO A 10 50.32 35.17 33.23
C PRO A 10 50.29 35.23 34.83
N VAL A 11 51.35 34.71 35.54
CA VAL A 11 51.82 34.86 36.99
C VAL A 11 51.32 33.86 38.08
N GLY A 12 52.15 33.18 38.93
CA GLY A 12 53.64 32.99 38.97
C GLY A 12 54.21 32.45 40.33
N VAL A 13 55.54 32.15 40.40
CA VAL A 13 56.43 31.95 41.62
C VAL A 13 56.31 30.54 42.34
N LEU A 14 57.33 29.79 42.87
CA LEU A 14 58.82 29.81 43.02
C LEU A 14 59.44 28.39 43.34
N LEU A 15 60.79 28.29 43.48
CA LEU A 15 61.67 27.35 44.27
C LEU A 15 62.05 25.90 43.79
N CYS A 16 63.36 25.59 43.98
CA CYS A 16 64.07 24.28 44.07
C CYS A 16 64.34 23.33 42.86
N CYS A 17 65.50 23.56 42.22
CA CYS A 17 66.59 22.61 41.87
C CYS A 17 66.37 21.24 41.15
N ALA A 18 66.84 21.22 39.89
CA ALA A 18 67.85 20.29 39.31
C ALA A 18 67.47 18.91 38.69
N LEU A 19 67.43 18.91 37.34
CA LEU A 19 67.90 17.87 36.40
C LEU A 19 67.12 16.50 36.35
N GLN A 20 66.91 15.84 35.20
CA GLN A 20 67.50 15.98 33.85
C GLN A 20 66.46 15.97 32.68
N THR A 21 66.69 16.84 31.69
CA THR A 21 66.54 16.69 30.21
C THR A 21 65.30 16.06 29.54
N SER A 22 64.92 16.56 28.35
CA SER A 22 63.66 16.23 27.68
C SER A 22 63.75 16.05 26.15
N ALA A 23 62.80 15.25 25.62
CA ALA A 23 62.13 15.39 24.33
C ALA A 23 62.86 15.07 23.00
N ILE A 24 62.02 14.79 21.99
CA ILE A 24 62.32 14.58 20.56
C ILE A 24 61.56 15.65 19.77
N GLN A 25 62.21 16.42 18.89
CA GLN A 25 61.81 16.61 17.47
C GLN A 25 62.77 17.55 16.69
N GLN A 26 62.63 17.54 15.36
CA GLN A 26 63.31 18.41 14.37
C GLN A 26 62.77 19.86 14.42
N PRO A 27 63.48 20.93 13.94
CA PRO A 27 64.31 20.95 12.71
C PRO A 27 65.61 21.81 12.78
N ALA A 28 66.12 22.21 11.61
CA ALA A 28 67.28 23.11 11.37
C ALA A 28 67.02 24.57 11.86
N PRO A 29 68.00 25.51 11.97
CA PRO A 29 69.06 25.80 10.97
C PRO A 29 70.45 26.30 11.50
N HIS A 30 71.32 26.77 10.58
CA HIS A 30 72.56 27.57 10.77
C HIS A 30 73.60 27.05 11.80
N ASN A 31 74.65 26.29 11.44
CA ASN A 31 75.46 26.15 10.22
C ASN A 31 76.51 27.28 9.99
N CYS A 32 77.64 27.18 10.71
CA CYS A 32 78.98 27.54 10.24
C CYS A 32 79.82 26.23 10.21
N ALA A 33 79.60 25.29 9.29
CA ALA A 33 79.75 25.31 7.83
C ALA A 33 81.20 25.01 7.37
N ARG A 34 81.40 23.79 6.83
CA ARG A 34 82.63 23.22 6.25
C ARG A 34 83.80 23.06 7.25
N ASP A 35 84.61 22.00 7.22
CA ASP A 35 84.73 20.89 6.26
C ASP A 35 84.98 19.54 6.98
N GLY A 36 84.66 18.43 6.33
CA GLY A 36 84.77 17.06 6.86
C GLY A 36 86.18 16.45 6.78
N GLN A 37 87.24 17.26 6.89
CA GLN A 37 88.60 16.81 6.61
C GLN A 37 89.17 15.93 7.73
N ARG A 38 88.99 14.62 7.56
CA ARG A 38 89.66 13.58 8.34
C ARG A 38 91.18 13.68 8.17
N ILE A 39 91.91 14.02 9.24
CA ILE A 39 93.36 13.83 9.27
C ILE A 39 93.64 12.39 9.70
N SER A 40 93.80 11.50 8.72
CA SER A 40 94.19 10.11 8.92
C SER A 40 95.69 9.93 8.74
N PHE A 41 96.43 9.74 9.83
CA PHE A 41 97.82 9.30 9.76
C PHE A 41 97.90 7.78 9.68
N SER A 42 97.81 7.25 8.46
CA SER A 42 98.26 5.90 8.11
C SER A 42 99.62 6.01 7.43
N HIS A 43 100.70 5.66 8.14
CA HIS A 43 102.04 5.60 7.57
C HIS A 43 102.18 4.30 6.76
N PHE A 44 102.35 4.43 5.44
CA PHE A 44 102.67 3.31 4.57
C PHE A 44 104.18 3.26 4.33
N TYR A 45 104.81 2.11 4.53
CA TYR A 45 106.18 1.85 4.07
C TYR A 45 106.19 0.61 3.17
N LYS A 46 106.66 0.81 1.94
CA LYS A 46 106.86 -0.24 0.94
C LYS A 46 108.34 -0.61 0.92
N ILE A 47 108.66 -1.91 0.92
CA ILE A 47 110.01 -2.42 0.71
C ILE A 47 109.90 -3.50 -0.37
N ASP A 48 110.63 -3.31 -1.46
CA ASP A 48 110.62 -4.20 -2.64
C ASP A 48 111.88 -5.07 -2.68
N LEU A 49 111.73 -6.31 -3.19
CA LEU A 49 112.79 -7.23 -3.66
C LEU A 49 113.75 -7.83 -2.59
N PRO A 50 114.47 -8.95 -2.88
CA PRO A 50 114.19 -10.01 -3.87
C PRO A 50 114.32 -11.46 -3.31
N THR A 51 113.73 -12.39 -4.06
CA THR A 51 114.11 -13.80 -4.31
C THR A 51 115.24 -14.46 -3.48
N SER A 52 114.91 -15.51 -2.70
CA SER A 52 115.52 -16.86 -2.79
C SER A 52 114.99 -17.83 -1.72
N SER A 53 115.19 -19.14 -1.92
CA SER A 53 115.08 -20.23 -0.91
C SER A 53 113.72 -20.36 -0.19
N GLN A 54 112.69 -20.99 -0.77
CA GLN A 54 112.50 -22.45 -1.01
C GLN A 54 112.44 -23.36 0.24
N MET A 55 111.54 -24.36 0.16
CA MET A 55 111.49 -25.63 0.94
C MET A 55 111.06 -25.56 2.43
N LYS A 56 110.27 -26.49 2.97
CA LYS A 56 109.42 -27.57 2.37
C LYS A 56 108.45 -28.15 3.45
N VAL A 57 107.85 -29.32 3.15
CA VAL A 57 107.02 -30.24 3.96
C VAL A 57 105.51 -30.03 3.71
N GLU A 58 104.90 -30.83 2.82
CA GLU A 58 104.31 -32.18 3.05
C GLU A 58 103.03 -32.08 3.91
N ALA A 59 101.80 -32.23 3.41
CA ALA A 59 101.16 -33.12 2.40
C ALA A 59 100.40 -34.29 3.04
N ASP A 60 99.24 -34.58 2.44
CA ASP A 60 98.27 -35.65 2.75
C ASP A 60 98.88 -37.06 2.57
N PRO A 61 98.29 -38.13 3.15
CA PRO A 61 97.45 -38.96 2.29
C PRO A 61 96.24 -39.66 2.96
N LEU A 62 95.14 -39.81 2.20
CA LEU A 62 94.49 -41.08 1.75
C LEU A 62 92.97 -40.86 1.47
N GLN A 63 92.55 -40.79 0.20
CA GLN A 63 92.06 -41.89 -0.67
C GLN A 63 90.62 -42.38 -0.35
N HIS A 64 89.62 -42.20 -1.24
CA HIS A 64 89.27 -43.02 -2.44
C HIS A 64 88.68 -44.41 -2.06
N GLU A 65 87.53 -44.90 -2.55
CA GLU A 65 86.53 -44.49 -3.58
C GLU A 65 85.10 -44.78 -3.02
N ASP A 66 83.92 -44.66 -3.64
CA ASP A 66 83.35 -44.43 -5.00
C ASP A 66 81.86 -43.98 -4.77
N SER A 67 81.05 -43.32 -5.61
CA SER A 67 81.07 -42.86 -7.03
C SER A 67 80.56 -41.38 -7.10
N GLY A 68 80.34 -40.68 -8.23
CA GLY A 68 80.35 -41.01 -9.67
C GLY A 68 78.94 -41.04 -10.31
N GLU A 69 78.63 -40.42 -11.45
CA GLU A 69 79.32 -39.37 -12.24
C GLU A 69 78.35 -38.80 -13.32
N ALA A 70 78.51 -37.53 -13.76
CA ALA A 70 78.11 -37.04 -15.11
C ALA A 70 78.56 -35.57 -15.38
N GLN A 71 79.54 -35.40 -16.27
CA GLN A 71 80.01 -34.13 -16.88
C GLN A 71 79.16 -33.78 -18.17
N PRO A 72 79.39 -32.73 -19.02
CA PRO A 72 80.70 -32.11 -19.38
C PRO A 72 80.80 -30.59 -19.73
N ASP A 73 81.90 -29.96 -19.27
CA ASP A 73 82.94 -29.29 -20.10
C ASP A 73 82.60 -27.97 -20.90
N PRO A 74 83.53 -27.29 -21.64
CA PRO A 74 84.03 -25.98 -21.16
C PRO A 74 84.11 -24.83 -22.22
N GLY A 75 84.59 -23.63 -21.81
CA GLY A 75 85.08 -22.58 -22.75
C GLY A 75 85.18 -21.13 -22.22
N GLU A 76 86.42 -20.66 -21.99
CA GLU A 76 87.08 -19.39 -22.43
C GLU A 76 86.30 -18.04 -22.58
N ALA A 77 86.86 -16.84 -22.29
CA ALA A 77 88.16 -16.42 -21.72
C ALA A 77 88.18 -14.90 -21.34
N GLU A 78 89.17 -14.48 -20.52
CA GLU A 78 89.79 -13.12 -20.32
C GLU A 78 88.86 -11.89 -20.04
N GLU A 79 89.17 -10.88 -19.19
CA GLU A 79 90.41 -10.20 -18.73
C GLU A 79 90.40 -10.04 -17.16
N SER A 80 91.51 -10.17 -16.42
CA SER A 80 92.52 -9.15 -15.98
C SER A 80 91.97 -7.97 -15.12
N GLU A 81 92.66 -7.42 -14.09
CA GLU A 81 94.05 -7.50 -13.62
C GLU A 81 94.21 -7.82 -12.10
N GLU A 82 95.43 -7.66 -11.58
CA GLU A 82 96.02 -8.28 -10.39
C GLU A 82 95.61 -7.75 -8.99
N GLN A 83 95.99 -8.52 -7.97
CA GLN A 83 95.80 -8.25 -6.54
C GLN A 83 96.83 -7.27 -5.97
N ASN A 84 96.49 -6.56 -4.89
CA ASN A 84 97.47 -6.09 -3.92
C ASN A 84 96.87 -6.02 -2.49
N ILE A 85 97.57 -6.62 -1.52
CA ILE A 85 97.09 -6.77 -0.13
C ILE A 85 97.56 -5.57 0.71
N ILE A 86 96.61 -4.90 1.38
CA ILE A 86 96.89 -3.72 2.22
C ILE A 86 96.67 -4.07 3.70
N PHE A 87 97.74 -4.19 4.47
CA PHE A 87 97.67 -4.32 5.92
C PHE A 87 97.28 -2.99 6.57
N ARG A 88 96.01 -2.86 6.93
CA ARG A 88 95.44 -1.64 7.52
C ARG A 88 95.63 -1.61 9.05
N HIS A 89 96.75 -1.05 9.51
CA HIS A 89 96.84 -0.59 10.90
C HIS A 89 96.03 0.71 11.06
N SER A 90 95.12 0.78 12.04
CA SER A 90 94.22 1.94 12.23
C SER A 90 93.86 2.15 13.70
N ILE A 91 94.86 2.58 14.49
CA ILE A 91 94.67 3.08 15.85
C ILE A 91 93.68 4.25 15.81
N ARG A 92 92.70 4.25 16.72
CA ARG A 92 91.72 5.34 16.90
C ARG A 92 91.71 5.84 18.34
N VAL A 93 92.36 6.98 18.53
CA VAL A 93 92.34 7.89 19.70
C VAL A 93 92.54 9.29 19.11
N HIS A 94 92.01 10.40 19.66
CA HIS A 94 91.34 10.69 20.93
C HIS A 94 89.96 11.37 20.66
N ALA A 95 89.19 11.97 21.58
CA ALA A 95 89.46 12.51 22.91
C ALA A 95 88.22 12.45 23.84
N PRO A 96 88.39 12.47 25.18
CA PRO A 96 87.28 12.54 26.12
C PRO A 96 86.59 13.91 26.07
N LYS A 97 85.25 13.93 25.99
CA LYS A 97 84.43 15.15 26.16
C LYS A 97 84.00 15.32 27.61
N GLY A 98 84.96 15.70 28.46
CA GLY A 98 84.64 16.41 29.71
C GLY A 98 84.50 17.91 29.42
N ASN A 99 83.55 18.59 30.05
CA ASN A 99 83.37 20.04 29.86
C ASN A 99 84.59 20.82 30.39
N CYS A 100 84.96 21.89 29.69
CA CYS A 100 86.17 22.66 29.95
C CYS A 100 86.00 23.67 31.09
N GLU A 101 86.28 23.27 32.34
CA GLU A 101 86.47 24.27 33.42
C GLU A 101 87.42 23.82 34.55
N ASN A 102 88.58 23.24 34.21
CA ASN A 102 89.69 23.08 35.16
C ASN A 102 91.07 23.22 34.50
N LEU A 103 91.28 24.33 33.78
CA LEU A 103 92.43 24.58 32.90
C LEU A 103 93.68 25.11 33.65
N THR A 104 93.96 24.60 34.85
CA THR A 104 95.05 25.09 35.72
C THR A 104 96.17 24.06 35.94
N CYS A 105 95.89 22.76 35.89
CA CYS A 105 96.92 21.72 36.11
C CYS A 105 97.73 21.40 34.83
N VAL A 106 97.11 21.42 33.65
CA VAL A 106 97.77 21.06 32.37
C VAL A 106 98.84 22.08 31.94
N LYS A 107 98.77 23.34 32.39
CA LYS A 107 99.84 24.33 32.17
C LYS A 107 101.12 24.00 32.93
N GLY A 108 101.01 23.51 34.17
CA GLY A 108 102.15 23.23 35.05
C GLY A 108 102.97 21.98 34.70
N LEU A 109 102.72 21.34 33.55
CA LEU A 109 103.47 20.18 33.04
C LEU A 109 104.30 20.53 31.80
N LEU A 110 103.75 21.36 30.88
CA LEU A 110 104.51 21.96 29.77
C LEU A 110 105.72 22.77 30.28
N GLU A 111 105.51 23.62 31.29
CA GLU A 111 106.56 24.43 31.93
C GLU A 111 107.64 23.61 32.68
N ARG A 112 107.51 22.27 32.75
CA ARG A 112 108.50 21.39 33.40
C ARG A 112 109.32 20.53 32.44
N MET A 113 108.77 20.12 31.30
CA MET A 113 109.57 19.42 30.27
C MET A 113 110.52 20.39 29.56
N GLU A 114 110.08 21.63 29.30
CA GLU A 114 110.88 22.66 28.61
C GLU A 114 112.06 23.22 29.46
N LYS A 115 112.16 22.85 30.75
CA LYS A 115 113.10 23.49 31.67
C LYS A 115 114.52 22.90 31.64
N LEU A 116 114.66 21.56 31.61
CA LEU A 116 115.92 20.88 31.99
C LEU A 116 116.47 19.81 31.02
N GLU A 117 116.08 19.86 29.75
CA GLU A 117 117.02 19.55 28.65
C GLU A 117 118.30 20.42 28.72
N LYS A 118 118.27 21.44 29.58
CA LYS A 118 119.35 22.38 29.94
C LYS A 118 120.32 21.90 31.04
N GLU A 119 119.99 20.89 31.86
CA GLU A 119 120.90 20.41 32.92
C GLU A 119 121.85 19.29 32.46
N VAL A 120 121.57 18.64 31.33
CA VAL A 120 122.46 17.65 30.69
C VAL A 120 123.65 18.33 29.97
N ALA A 121 123.81 19.65 30.11
CA ALA A 121 124.74 20.47 29.34
C ALA A 121 125.97 20.99 30.12
N GLU A 122 126.06 20.82 31.45
CA GLU A 122 127.13 21.43 32.26
C GLU A 122 127.98 20.43 33.09
N LEU A 123 129.27 20.79 33.22
CA LEU A 123 130.26 20.30 34.20
C LEU A 123 130.79 18.86 34.10
N ARG A 124 131.66 18.70 33.09
CA ARG A 124 132.75 17.71 33.00
C ARG A 124 134.09 18.39 33.32
N GLU A 125 134.68 18.23 34.52
CA GLU A 125 136.11 18.50 34.86
C GLU A 125 136.46 18.26 36.38
N VAL A 126 137.77 18.30 36.74
CA VAL A 126 138.42 18.33 38.10
C VAL A 126 139.08 17.01 38.63
N CYS A 127 140.26 17.14 39.29
CA CYS A 127 141.33 16.11 39.41
C CYS A 127 141.91 15.77 40.84
N SER A 128 143.25 15.68 41.02
CA SER A 128 143.93 14.70 41.93
C SER A 128 145.14 15.19 42.81
N PRO A 129 145.63 14.44 43.84
CA PRO A 129 146.57 14.93 44.90
C PRO A 129 147.92 14.16 45.16
N ARG A 130 148.94 14.82 45.78
CA ARG A 130 150.10 14.30 46.61
C ARG A 130 151.26 15.36 46.80
N LYS A 131 152.18 15.22 47.80
CA LYS A 131 153.41 16.06 48.04
C LYS A 131 154.34 15.52 49.18
N CYS A 132 155.71 15.63 49.12
CA CYS A 132 156.69 15.26 50.22
C CYS A 132 158.17 15.83 50.14
N CYS A 133 158.79 16.17 51.31
CA CYS A 133 160.25 16.13 51.76
C CYS A 133 161.42 17.13 51.36
N GLY A 134 162.40 17.36 52.31
CA GLY A 134 163.80 17.93 52.14
C GLY A 134 164.64 18.34 53.43
N GLY A 135 165.98 18.08 53.56
CA GLY A 135 166.88 18.38 54.76
C GLY A 135 168.46 18.11 54.70
N SER A 136 169.29 18.39 55.77
CA SER A 136 170.81 18.19 55.93
C SER A 136 171.32 18.35 57.44
N GLN A 137 172.56 18.21 58.04
CA GLN A 137 174.06 18.07 57.81
C GLN A 137 174.73 17.09 58.89
N GLY A 138 176.00 16.93 59.40
CA GLY A 138 177.44 17.46 59.43
C GLY A 138 178.22 16.88 60.72
N VAL A 139 179.50 16.95 61.21
CA VAL A 139 180.99 17.27 60.96
C VAL A 139 181.80 16.91 62.31
N SER A 140 183.10 16.58 62.65
CA SER A 140 184.51 16.10 62.22
C SER A 140 185.38 15.71 63.53
N HIS A 141 186.71 15.41 63.77
CA HIS A 141 188.11 15.19 63.20
C HIS A 141 189.13 14.54 64.27
N GLY A 142 190.49 14.36 64.08
CA GLY A 142 191.48 13.75 65.09
C GLY A 142 193.06 13.77 64.83
N GLY A 143 193.95 13.09 65.64
CA GLY A 143 195.46 12.98 65.46
C GLY A 143 196.32 12.06 66.43
N GLY A 144 197.60 11.68 66.14
CA GLY A 144 198.43 10.71 66.94
C GLY A 144 199.91 10.39 66.49
N ARG A 145 200.50 9.21 66.84
CA ARG A 145 201.84 8.74 66.37
C ARG A 145 201.86 8.21 64.90
N GLY A 146 200.83 8.53 64.13
CA GLY A 146 200.70 8.23 62.71
C GLY A 146 200.08 9.43 61.98
N THR A 147 200.16 9.48 60.66
CA THR A 147 199.78 10.65 59.85
C THR A 147 198.32 10.62 59.36
N PHE A 148 197.58 11.71 59.59
CA PHE A 148 196.12 11.82 59.37
C PHE A 148 195.76 12.23 57.92
N LEU A 149 194.73 11.61 57.34
CA LEU A 149 194.19 11.93 56.00
C LEU A 149 192.68 12.19 56.03
N TYR A 150 192.18 13.12 55.21
CA TYR A 150 190.81 13.67 55.32
C TYR A 150 189.73 12.84 54.63
N GLU A 151 190.01 12.28 53.45
CA GLU A 151 189.00 11.56 52.64
C GLU A 151 188.45 10.29 53.34
N PRO A 152 189.18 9.66 54.30
CA PRO A 152 188.60 8.69 55.24
C PRO A 152 188.75 9.05 56.74
N CYS A 153 189.40 10.17 57.09
CA CYS A 153 189.61 10.66 58.47
C CYS A 153 190.38 9.75 59.46
N SER A 154 191.61 9.28 59.15
CA SER A 154 192.75 9.13 60.11
C SER A 154 194.01 8.39 59.55
N CYS A 155 194.69 7.52 60.32
CA CYS A 155 196.17 7.35 60.30
C CYS A 155 196.71 5.91 60.11
N LYS A 156 198.03 5.78 59.81
CA LYS A 156 198.76 4.50 59.55
C LYS A 156 199.98 4.25 60.45
N CYS A 157 200.32 2.98 60.71
CA CYS A 157 201.29 2.51 61.72
C CYS A 157 202.32 1.46 61.24
N ALA A 158 203.22 1.05 62.15
CA ALA A 158 204.33 0.11 61.95
C ALA A 158 204.04 -1.31 62.47
N GLU A 159 204.82 -2.29 62.00
CA GLU A 159 204.51 -3.72 62.16
C GLU A 159 204.53 -4.20 63.63
N GLY A 160 203.57 -5.07 63.97
CA GLY A 160 203.31 -5.49 65.36
C GLY A 160 202.44 -4.54 66.19
N TRP A 161 202.09 -3.35 65.68
CA TRP A 161 201.37 -2.31 66.42
C TRP A 161 200.20 -1.68 65.63
N GLU A 162 199.02 -1.58 66.23
CA GLU A 162 197.84 -0.90 65.67
C GLU A 162 197.26 0.23 66.57
N GLY A 163 196.26 0.95 66.05
CA GLY A 163 195.63 2.12 66.67
C GLY A 163 195.84 3.40 65.87
N SER A 164 194.96 4.40 65.98
CA SER A 164 195.09 5.69 65.27
C SER A 164 196.33 6.51 65.69
N ASP A 165 196.91 6.17 66.84
CA ASP A 165 198.18 6.68 67.36
C ASP A 165 199.26 5.59 67.50
N CYS A 166 199.12 4.41 66.89
CA CYS A 166 200.15 3.36 66.86
C CYS A 166 200.66 2.91 68.26
N SER A 167 199.75 2.41 69.09
CA SER A 167 199.99 2.17 70.53
C SER A 167 199.55 0.79 71.08
N ARG A 168 199.06 -0.15 70.27
CA ARG A 168 198.50 -1.45 70.75
C ARG A 168 199.00 -2.72 70.03
N PRO A 169 199.21 -3.86 70.75
CA PRO A 169 199.36 -5.21 70.16
C PRO A 169 198.02 -5.96 69.99
N THR A 170 198.05 -7.12 69.32
CA THR A 170 196.88 -7.79 68.69
C THR A 170 196.34 -9.03 69.46
N CYS A 171 195.05 -9.37 69.28
CA CYS A 171 194.36 -10.55 69.86
C CYS A 171 193.65 -11.43 68.78
N PRO A 172 193.32 -12.71 69.08
CA PRO A 172 192.48 -13.56 68.21
C PRO A 172 191.04 -13.05 68.11
N GLY A 173 190.44 -13.11 66.92
CA GLY A 173 188.99 -12.92 66.64
C GLY A 173 188.35 -11.58 67.04
N ARG A 174 189.05 -10.71 67.79
CA ARG A 174 188.47 -9.56 68.51
C ARG A 174 187.27 -9.93 69.42
N CYS A 175 187.22 -11.19 69.89
CA CYS A 175 186.19 -11.74 70.76
C CYS A 175 184.75 -11.58 70.22
N SER A 176 184.59 -11.62 68.89
CA SER A 176 183.33 -11.55 68.12
C SER A 176 182.34 -10.43 68.52
N GLY A 177 182.78 -9.42 69.26
CA GLY A 177 181.96 -8.31 69.76
C GLY A 177 181.18 -8.59 71.06
N HIS A 178 181.13 -9.84 71.53
CA HIS A 178 180.36 -10.28 72.71
C HIS A 178 181.25 -10.67 73.90
N GLY A 179 182.42 -10.05 73.98
CA GLY A 179 183.39 -10.27 75.05
C GLY A 179 184.63 -9.40 74.96
N ARG A 180 185.48 -9.45 76.00
CA ARG A 180 186.70 -8.62 76.12
C ARG A 180 187.98 -9.43 75.95
N CYS A 181 188.94 -8.93 75.16
CA CYS A 181 190.27 -9.54 75.11
C CYS A 181 191.11 -9.12 76.32
N HIS A 182 191.71 -10.09 77.00
CA HIS A 182 192.72 -9.88 78.03
C HIS A 182 193.85 -10.90 77.88
N GLY A 183 195.11 -10.45 77.79
CA GLY A 183 196.28 -11.33 77.69
C GLY A 183 196.37 -12.21 76.43
N GLY A 184 195.53 -11.97 75.42
CA GLY A 184 195.41 -12.81 74.21
C GLY A 184 194.23 -13.80 74.23
N THR A 185 193.42 -13.81 75.29
CA THR A 185 192.25 -14.68 75.47
C THR A 185 190.96 -13.85 75.63
N CYS A 186 189.81 -14.42 75.27
CA CYS A 186 188.49 -13.78 75.32
C CYS A 186 187.67 -14.19 76.57
N ILE A 187 186.76 -13.33 77.00
CA ILE A 187 185.84 -13.53 78.14
C ILE A 187 184.48 -12.95 77.74
N CYS A 188 183.40 -13.75 77.83
CA CYS A 188 182.07 -13.45 77.27
C CYS A 188 181.10 -12.72 78.22
N ASP A 189 180.11 -12.05 77.64
CA ASP A 189 178.99 -11.40 78.35
C ASP A 189 177.68 -12.23 78.23
N GLU A 190 176.91 -12.34 79.32
CA GLU A 190 175.63 -13.10 79.33
C GLU A 190 174.56 -12.49 78.40
N PRO A 191 173.69 -13.30 77.77
CA PRO A 191 173.56 -14.76 77.89
C PRO A 191 174.46 -15.56 76.92
N TYR A 192 175.51 -14.94 76.35
CA TYR A 192 176.35 -15.56 75.31
C TYR A 192 177.51 -16.38 75.87
N LEU A 193 177.82 -17.49 75.20
CA LEU A 193 178.85 -18.44 75.63
C LEU A 193 179.50 -19.18 74.44
N GLY A 194 180.73 -19.67 74.63
CA GLY A 194 181.62 -20.25 73.60
C GLY A 194 183.05 -19.70 73.71
N GLU A 195 184.02 -20.25 72.95
CA GLU A 195 185.39 -19.69 72.93
C GLU A 195 185.47 -18.30 72.25
N ASP A 196 184.49 -17.98 71.40
CA ASP A 196 184.32 -16.67 70.75
C ASP A 196 183.01 -15.94 71.14
N CYS A 197 182.19 -16.51 72.03
CA CYS A 197 180.95 -15.94 72.59
C CYS A 197 179.74 -15.85 71.63
N SER A 198 179.00 -16.95 71.40
CA SER A 198 178.13 -17.07 70.19
C SER A 198 176.81 -17.89 70.26
N GLN A 199 176.19 -18.15 71.45
CA GLN A 199 174.97 -19.03 71.58
C GLN A 199 173.91 -18.51 72.61
N GLN A 200 172.63 -18.96 72.57
CA GLN A 200 171.48 -18.41 73.37
C GLN A 200 170.30 -19.42 73.65
N LEU A 201 169.18 -19.03 74.29
CA LEU A 201 168.08 -19.87 74.87
C LEU A 201 166.62 -19.44 74.48
N CYS A 202 165.60 -20.29 74.77
CA CYS A 202 164.15 -20.11 74.46
C CYS A 202 163.26 -19.64 75.65
N PRO A 203 162.10 -18.97 75.41
CA PRO A 203 161.09 -18.62 76.43
C PRO A 203 160.24 -19.81 76.94
N GLU A 204 159.99 -19.86 78.26
CA GLU A 204 159.03 -20.73 79.02
C GLU A 204 158.88 -22.20 78.57
N ASN A 205 159.86 -22.74 77.85
CA ASN A 205 159.86 -24.08 77.26
C ASN A 205 158.54 -24.44 76.54
N CYS A 206 157.94 -23.45 75.86
CA CYS A 206 156.71 -23.59 75.06
C CYS A 206 155.47 -24.10 75.84
N SER A 207 155.38 -23.74 77.13
CA SER A 207 154.24 -24.01 78.03
C SER A 207 153.75 -25.47 78.04
N GLY A 208 154.62 -26.42 77.67
CA GLY A 208 154.30 -27.85 77.50
C GLY A 208 153.51 -28.22 76.23
N ASN A 209 152.98 -27.24 75.50
CA ASN A 209 152.09 -27.40 74.35
C ASN A 209 152.81 -27.23 72.99
N GLY A 210 154.15 -27.24 72.99
CA GLY A 210 154.96 -27.08 71.79
C GLY A 210 156.43 -27.50 71.94
N ILE A 211 157.23 -27.21 70.92
CA ILE A 211 158.66 -27.56 70.83
C ILE A 211 159.48 -26.30 70.52
N CYS A 212 160.63 -26.11 71.19
CA CYS A 212 161.50 -24.93 71.04
C CYS A 212 162.64 -25.15 70.03
N ASP A 213 162.94 -24.11 69.25
CA ASP A 213 164.12 -24.00 68.38
C ASP A 213 165.21 -23.13 69.06
N THR A 214 166.21 -23.77 69.65
CA THR A 214 167.30 -23.09 70.39
C THR A 214 168.24 -22.27 69.50
N ALA A 215 168.20 -22.43 68.17
CA ALA A 215 168.97 -21.57 67.26
C ALA A 215 168.30 -20.21 67.03
N ARG A 216 167.05 -20.02 67.50
CA ARG A 216 166.27 -18.78 67.33
C ARG A 216 165.59 -18.29 68.61
N GLY A 217 165.36 -19.16 69.59
CA GLY A 217 164.62 -18.83 70.81
C GLY A 217 163.09 -18.77 70.61
N VAL A 218 162.52 -19.63 69.76
CA VAL A 218 161.09 -19.57 69.36
C VAL A 218 160.40 -20.93 69.49
N CYS A 219 159.09 -20.92 69.80
CA CYS A 219 158.25 -22.09 70.05
C CYS A 219 157.32 -22.47 68.88
N ARG A 220 156.81 -23.70 68.90
CA ARG A 220 155.92 -24.24 67.85
C ARG A 220 154.90 -25.24 68.39
N CYS A 221 153.61 -24.95 68.18
CA CYS A 221 152.47 -25.53 68.92
C CYS A 221 151.83 -26.80 68.31
N TYR A 222 151.06 -27.51 69.14
CA TYR A 222 150.17 -28.61 68.72
C TYR A 222 148.82 -28.11 68.16
N GLU A 223 148.14 -28.95 67.38
CA GLU A 223 147.06 -28.59 66.44
C GLU A 223 145.81 -27.88 67.04
N GLU A 224 145.42 -28.30 68.25
CA GLU A 224 144.32 -27.70 69.05
C GLU A 224 144.65 -26.29 69.58
N PHE A 225 145.93 -25.93 69.63
CA PHE A 225 146.43 -24.74 70.33
C PHE A 225 147.13 -23.71 69.42
N ILE A 226 147.08 -22.44 69.81
CA ILE A 226 147.77 -21.31 69.16
C ILE A 226 148.44 -20.38 70.21
N GLY A 227 149.08 -19.30 69.74
CA GLY A 227 149.84 -18.35 70.56
C GLY A 227 151.36 -18.52 70.44
N GLU A 228 152.14 -17.54 70.88
CA GLU A 228 153.62 -17.61 70.79
C GLU A 228 154.23 -18.58 71.81
N ASP A 229 153.56 -18.83 72.94
CA ASP A 229 153.93 -19.82 73.96
C ASP A 229 153.07 -21.12 73.88
N CYS A 230 152.07 -21.16 73.01
CA CYS A 230 151.12 -22.26 72.80
C CYS A 230 150.00 -22.42 73.87
N SER A 231 149.43 -21.32 74.37
CA SER A 231 148.42 -21.31 75.46
C SER A 231 146.93 -21.21 75.05
N GLU A 232 146.59 -20.78 73.84
CA GLU A 232 145.19 -20.50 73.41
C GLU A 232 144.56 -21.66 72.61
N LYS A 233 143.22 -21.77 72.51
CA LYS A 233 142.50 -22.92 71.89
C LYS A 233 141.56 -22.53 70.72
N ARG A 234 141.42 -23.42 69.72
CA ARG A 234 140.67 -23.25 68.45
C ARG A 234 139.15 -23.53 68.54
N CYS A 235 138.32 -22.78 67.78
CA CYS A 235 136.86 -23.00 67.63
C CYS A 235 136.46 -23.86 66.39
N PRO A 236 135.27 -24.49 66.39
CA PRO A 236 134.70 -25.17 65.22
C PRO A 236 134.38 -24.25 64.04
N GLY A 237 134.78 -24.63 62.83
CA GLY A 237 134.34 -24.03 61.56
C GLY A 237 134.61 -22.54 61.35
N ASP A 238 135.40 -21.92 62.23
CA ASP A 238 135.57 -20.46 62.34
C ASP A 238 134.21 -19.70 62.35
N CYS A 239 133.21 -20.32 63.00
CA CYS A 239 131.81 -19.85 63.08
C CYS A 239 131.18 -19.50 61.71
N SER A 240 131.62 -20.16 60.63
CA SER A 240 131.19 -19.97 59.24
C SER A 240 131.23 -18.52 58.71
N GLY A 241 131.96 -17.61 59.37
CA GLY A 241 131.89 -16.17 59.07
C GLY A 241 130.50 -15.54 59.33
N ASN A 242 129.66 -16.20 60.12
CA ASN A 242 128.31 -15.78 60.52
C ASN A 242 128.16 -15.64 62.06
N GLY A 243 129.27 -15.68 62.79
CA GLY A 243 129.34 -15.49 64.23
C GLY A 243 130.76 -15.18 64.68
N PHE A 244 130.98 -15.08 65.99
CA PHE A 244 132.31 -14.94 66.59
C PHE A 244 132.66 -16.12 67.51
N CYS A 245 133.94 -16.44 67.56
CA CYS A 245 134.53 -17.48 68.40
C CYS A 245 134.87 -16.91 69.79
N ASP A 246 134.46 -17.60 70.85
CA ASP A 246 134.95 -17.36 72.22
C ASP A 246 135.11 -18.70 72.96
N ALA A 247 136.21 -18.88 73.68
CA ALA A 247 136.59 -20.06 74.47
C ALA A 247 136.49 -21.46 73.78
N GLY A 248 136.18 -21.55 72.49
CA GLY A 248 135.91 -22.80 71.76
C GLY A 248 134.47 -22.98 71.27
N GLU A 249 133.57 -22.03 71.58
CA GLU A 249 132.16 -22.01 71.13
C GLU A 249 131.90 -20.83 70.16
N CYS A 250 130.82 -20.92 69.39
CA CYS A 250 130.45 -19.95 68.36
C CYS A 250 129.15 -19.23 68.68
N TYR A 251 129.19 -17.90 68.70
CA TYR A 251 128.04 -17.02 68.94
C TYR A 251 127.58 -16.36 67.63
N CYS A 252 126.40 -16.75 67.16
CA CYS A 252 125.89 -16.37 65.84
C CYS A 252 125.33 -14.95 65.78
N HIS A 253 125.47 -14.33 64.61
CA HIS A 253 124.76 -13.11 64.25
C HIS A 253 123.27 -13.39 64.01
N ASP A 254 122.43 -12.37 64.14
CA ASP A 254 120.98 -12.47 63.97
C ASP A 254 120.58 -13.17 62.65
N GLY A 255 119.46 -13.87 62.67
CA GLY A 255 118.97 -14.67 61.53
C GLY A 255 119.73 -15.97 61.25
N PHE A 256 120.95 -16.15 61.79
CA PHE A 256 121.73 -17.38 61.70
C PHE A 256 121.71 -18.19 63.02
N PHE A 257 121.80 -19.50 62.91
CA PHE A 257 121.88 -20.42 64.06
C PHE A 257 122.64 -21.71 63.74
N GLY A 258 122.81 -22.58 64.73
CA GLY A 258 123.59 -23.82 64.65
C GLY A 258 124.95 -23.72 65.34
N LEU A 259 125.61 -24.85 65.57
CA LEU A 259 126.88 -24.94 66.31
C LEU A 259 128.05 -24.20 65.64
N ASP A 260 127.92 -23.93 64.34
CA ASP A 260 128.88 -23.23 63.49
C ASP A 260 128.26 -22.03 62.75
N CYS A 261 127.04 -21.62 63.14
CA CYS A 261 126.28 -20.51 62.52
C CYS A 261 125.98 -20.67 61.01
N SER A 262 125.85 -21.90 60.52
CA SER A 262 125.58 -22.22 59.11
C SER A 262 124.09 -22.15 58.68
N GLN A 263 123.13 -22.16 59.61
CA GLN A 263 121.70 -22.35 59.30
C GLN A 263 120.89 -21.06 59.38
N VAL A 264 119.83 -20.92 58.57
CA VAL A 264 118.95 -19.72 58.53
C VAL A 264 117.57 -20.06 59.12
N ILE A 265 117.08 -19.22 60.05
CA ILE A 265 115.79 -19.42 60.75
C ILE A 265 114.64 -19.54 59.73
N ALA A 266 113.73 -20.50 59.94
CA ALA A 266 112.60 -20.77 59.03
C ALA A 266 111.38 -19.84 59.24
N PRO A 267 110.57 -19.57 58.20
CA PRO A 267 109.35 -18.78 58.30
C PRO A 267 108.26 -19.45 59.13
N GLN A 268 107.48 -18.61 59.82
CA GLN A 268 106.34 -19.02 60.63
C GLN A 268 105.06 -18.31 60.11
N SER A 269 103.90 -18.83 60.49
CA SER A 269 102.58 -18.20 60.23
C SER A 269 102.22 -17.95 58.76
N VAL A 270 102.55 -18.86 57.83
CA VAL A 270 102.07 -18.75 56.43
C VAL A 270 100.56 -19.02 56.38
N GLN A 271 99.77 -18.06 55.86
CA GLN A 271 98.30 -18.09 55.86
C GLN A 271 97.72 -17.61 54.52
N LEU A 272 96.47 -18.01 54.24
CA LEU A 272 95.69 -17.54 53.10
C LEU A 272 94.82 -16.34 53.53
N LEU A 273 94.94 -15.21 52.83
CA LEU A 273 94.12 -14.02 53.05
C LEU A 273 92.85 -13.98 52.18
N ASN A 274 92.94 -14.46 50.94
CA ASN A 274 91.84 -14.40 49.98
C ASN A 274 92.02 -15.45 48.87
N SER A 275 90.91 -16.00 48.37
CA SER A 275 90.90 -16.85 47.17
C SER A 275 89.86 -16.36 46.17
N THR A 276 90.27 -16.26 44.91
CA THR A 276 89.38 -16.01 43.77
C THR A 276 89.31 -17.26 42.90
N GLU A 277 88.60 -17.21 41.77
CA GLU A 277 88.61 -18.31 40.80
C GLU A 277 89.97 -18.49 40.09
N ASN A 278 90.88 -17.51 40.15
CA ASN A 278 92.16 -17.57 39.42
C ASN A 278 93.38 -16.98 40.17
N SER A 279 93.22 -16.61 41.44
CA SER A 279 94.31 -16.16 42.31
C SER A 279 94.17 -16.60 43.76
N LEU A 280 95.31 -16.71 44.45
CA LEU A 280 95.42 -16.97 45.90
C LEU A 280 96.34 -15.92 46.52
N VAL A 281 95.84 -15.17 47.50
CA VAL A 281 96.64 -14.18 48.25
C VAL A 281 97.15 -14.83 49.53
N VAL A 282 98.47 -14.99 49.66
CA VAL A 282 99.12 -15.57 50.83
C VAL A 282 99.91 -14.53 51.62
N SER A 283 100.06 -14.73 52.93
CA SER A 283 100.81 -13.83 53.83
C SER A 283 101.59 -14.57 54.91
N TRP A 284 102.55 -13.89 55.54
CA TRP A 284 103.45 -14.44 56.57
C TRP A 284 103.98 -13.33 57.50
N ASP A 285 104.57 -13.73 58.64
CA ASP A 285 105.11 -12.79 59.63
C ASP A 285 106.43 -12.14 59.17
N GLN A 286 106.69 -10.90 59.61
CA GLN A 286 107.92 -10.18 59.28
C GLN A 286 109.11 -10.67 60.13
N MET A 287 110.17 -11.13 59.47
CA MET A 287 111.49 -11.28 60.10
C MET A 287 112.33 -10.03 59.90
N ILE A 288 113.02 -9.62 60.97
CA ILE A 288 113.79 -8.37 61.04
C ILE A 288 115.04 -8.40 60.14
N ASP A 289 115.60 -9.59 59.90
CA ASP A 289 116.93 -9.72 59.29
C ASP A 289 117.02 -10.94 58.33
N VAL A 290 116.36 -10.79 57.17
CA VAL A 290 116.40 -11.67 55.98
C VAL A 290 116.53 -10.83 54.70
N ASP A 291 117.05 -11.40 53.61
CA ASP A 291 117.29 -10.66 52.36
C ASP A 291 116.06 -10.62 51.44
N ASN A 292 115.36 -11.74 51.30
CA ASN A 292 114.10 -11.90 50.57
C ASN A 292 113.38 -13.19 50.99
N TYR A 293 112.12 -13.33 50.58
CA TYR A 293 111.34 -14.55 50.72
C TYR A 293 111.27 -15.30 49.37
N LEU A 294 111.30 -16.63 49.39
CA LEU A 294 111.09 -17.48 48.22
C LEU A 294 109.78 -18.24 48.37
N ILE A 295 108.78 -17.90 47.55
CA ILE A 295 107.54 -18.67 47.42
C ILE A 295 107.73 -19.73 46.33
N SER A 296 107.35 -20.98 46.59
CA SER A 296 107.24 -22.02 45.57
C SER A 296 105.84 -22.64 45.61
N TYR A 297 105.15 -22.75 44.47
CA TYR A 297 103.76 -23.25 44.40
C TYR A 297 103.51 -24.19 43.22
N ASN A 298 102.63 -25.17 43.42
CA ASN A 298 102.21 -26.17 42.41
C ASN A 298 100.79 -26.67 42.70
N PRO A 299 100.04 -27.19 41.70
CA PRO A 299 98.77 -27.87 41.98
C PRO A 299 99.00 -29.13 42.82
N VAL A 300 98.07 -29.45 43.72
CA VAL A 300 98.10 -30.71 44.48
C VAL A 300 98.07 -31.89 43.50
N GLY A 301 98.93 -32.88 43.73
CA GLY A 301 99.14 -34.02 42.81
C GLY A 301 100.06 -33.75 41.61
N HIS A 302 100.50 -32.51 41.37
CA HIS A 302 101.41 -32.15 40.27
C HIS A 302 102.71 -31.49 40.76
N GLU A 303 103.50 -32.24 41.53
CA GLU A 303 104.79 -31.80 42.10
C GLU A 303 105.87 -31.47 41.03
N THR A 304 105.67 -31.82 39.77
CA THR A 304 106.58 -31.46 38.66
C THR A 304 106.34 -30.06 38.09
N LEU A 305 105.29 -29.36 38.53
CA LEU A 305 104.89 -28.03 38.03
C LEU A 305 105.14 -26.90 39.06
N VAL A 306 106.23 -27.00 39.83
CA VAL A 306 106.64 -25.97 40.78
C VAL A 306 107.02 -24.68 40.04
N LYS A 307 106.27 -23.61 40.31
CA LYS A 307 106.66 -22.24 39.97
C LYS A 307 107.27 -21.58 41.21
N GLN A 308 108.32 -20.77 41.01
CA GLN A 308 108.98 -20.05 42.10
C GLN A 308 108.94 -18.54 41.87
N VAL A 309 108.82 -17.78 42.96
CA VAL A 309 108.83 -16.31 42.97
C VAL A 309 109.65 -15.81 44.15
N HIS A 310 110.61 -14.94 43.88
CA HIS A 310 111.27 -14.14 44.92
C HIS A 310 110.42 -12.91 45.26
N VAL A 311 110.18 -12.70 46.55
CA VAL A 311 109.41 -11.58 47.09
C VAL A 311 110.33 -10.72 47.97
N PRO A 312 110.40 -9.38 47.78
CA PRO A 312 111.24 -8.51 48.58
C PRO A 312 110.93 -8.62 50.09
N LYS A 313 111.95 -8.42 50.94
CA LYS A 313 111.81 -8.56 52.40
C LYS A 313 110.82 -7.58 53.03
N GLU A 314 110.52 -6.48 52.34
CA GLU A 314 109.54 -5.45 52.71
C GLU A 314 108.08 -5.91 52.52
N GLN A 315 107.86 -6.99 51.77
CA GLN A 315 106.53 -7.48 51.40
C GLN A 315 106.18 -8.75 52.20
N LEU A 316 105.04 -8.69 52.91
CA LEU A 316 104.56 -9.73 53.83
C LEU A 316 103.34 -10.49 53.29
N SER A 317 102.89 -10.15 52.09
CA SER A 317 101.82 -10.85 51.39
C SER A 317 102.01 -10.77 49.87
N TYR A 318 101.62 -11.83 49.17
CA TYR A 318 101.80 -11.96 47.71
C TYR A 318 100.58 -12.60 47.08
N GLU A 319 100.13 -12.05 45.95
CA GLU A 319 99.04 -12.63 45.14
C GLU A 319 99.61 -13.53 44.06
N ILE A 320 99.32 -14.83 44.18
CA ILE A 320 99.66 -15.83 43.18
C ILE A 320 98.54 -15.82 42.12
N VAL A 321 98.77 -15.10 41.01
CA VAL A 321 97.83 -14.96 39.89
C VAL A 321 98.01 -16.03 38.81
N GLY A 322 96.95 -16.30 38.02
CA GLY A 322 97.01 -17.21 36.88
C GLY A 322 96.82 -18.69 37.27
N LEU A 323 96.01 -18.93 38.28
CA LEU A 323 95.62 -20.25 38.78
C LEU A 323 94.32 -20.73 38.10
N ARG A 324 93.99 -22.01 38.26
CA ARG A 324 92.74 -22.61 37.74
C ARG A 324 91.62 -22.52 38.79
N PRO A 325 90.33 -22.35 38.43
CA PRO A 325 89.20 -22.42 39.36
C PRO A 325 89.06 -23.78 40.03
N SER A 326 88.43 -23.82 41.21
CA SER A 326 88.11 -25.05 41.96
C SER A 326 89.30 -26.01 42.17
N THR A 327 90.54 -25.49 42.21
CA THR A 327 91.77 -26.29 42.17
C THR A 327 92.60 -26.05 43.42
N ALA A 328 93.05 -27.13 44.06
CA ALA A 328 93.94 -27.07 45.23
C ALA A 328 95.40 -26.87 44.82
N TYR A 329 96.12 -26.03 45.56
CA TYR A 329 97.52 -25.70 45.36
C TYR A 329 98.32 -25.86 46.65
N ASN A 330 99.44 -26.57 46.56
CA ASN A 330 100.50 -26.56 47.57
C ASN A 330 101.35 -25.30 47.37
N ILE A 331 101.60 -24.59 48.46
CA ILE A 331 102.36 -23.34 48.51
C ILE A 331 103.39 -23.49 49.64
N THR A 332 104.63 -23.11 49.37
CA THR A 332 105.72 -23.15 50.35
C THR A 332 106.48 -21.83 50.38
N LEU A 333 106.95 -21.45 51.58
CA LEU A 333 107.71 -20.24 51.82
C LEU A 333 109.07 -20.60 52.45
N ARG A 334 110.16 -20.00 51.98
CA ARG A 334 111.49 -20.05 52.61
C ARG A 334 112.04 -18.63 52.81
N HIS A 335 112.84 -18.44 53.86
CA HIS A 335 113.72 -17.27 53.96
C HIS A 335 114.98 -17.48 53.12
N VAL A 336 115.50 -16.39 52.55
CA VAL A 336 116.81 -16.31 51.91
C VAL A 336 117.69 -15.34 52.72
N LYS A 337 118.90 -15.76 53.10
CA LYS A 337 119.89 -14.88 53.74
C LYS A 337 121.33 -15.24 53.34
N LYS A 338 122.10 -14.26 52.84
CA LYS A 338 123.43 -14.45 52.22
C LYS A 338 123.46 -15.56 51.15
N GLY A 339 122.32 -15.83 50.50
CA GLY A 339 122.14 -16.93 49.54
C GLY A 339 121.86 -18.31 50.16
N ILE A 340 121.84 -18.44 51.48
CA ILE A 340 121.42 -19.66 52.19
C ILE A 340 119.90 -19.65 52.33
N LEU A 341 119.27 -20.81 52.10
CA LEU A 341 117.83 -21.03 52.24
C LEU A 341 117.50 -21.61 53.61
N SER A 342 116.39 -21.17 54.21
CA SER A 342 115.81 -21.87 55.36
C SER A 342 115.08 -23.16 54.94
N GLU A 343 114.69 -23.96 55.93
CA GLU A 343 113.62 -24.94 55.77
C GLU A 343 112.29 -24.28 55.34
N PRO A 344 111.41 -24.99 54.60
CA PRO A 344 110.16 -24.46 54.10
C PRO A 344 109.04 -24.52 55.14
N SER A 345 108.20 -23.50 55.14
CA SER A 345 106.86 -23.52 55.75
C SER A 345 105.82 -23.80 54.67
N TYR A 346 104.72 -24.48 55.01
CA TYR A 346 103.75 -25.06 54.06
C TYR A 346 102.33 -24.50 54.26
N LEU A 347 101.60 -24.33 53.15
CA LEU A 347 100.19 -23.96 53.10
C LEU A 347 99.52 -24.67 51.91
N GLU A 348 98.35 -25.26 52.13
CA GLU A 348 97.47 -25.77 51.06
C GLU A 348 96.24 -24.86 50.94
N ALA A 349 95.85 -24.50 49.72
CA ALA A 349 94.74 -23.57 49.48
C ALA A 349 94.00 -23.84 48.15
N ILE A 350 92.70 -23.53 48.11
CA ILE A 350 91.80 -23.84 46.99
C ILE A 350 91.19 -22.54 46.41
N THR A 351 91.17 -22.45 45.08
CA THR A 351 90.51 -21.37 44.32
C THR A 351 88.99 -21.55 44.26
N ALA A 352 88.24 -20.44 44.14
CA ALA A 352 86.79 -20.43 44.19
C ALA A 352 86.11 -21.10 42.97
N LEU A 353 84.82 -21.43 43.11
CA LEU A 353 83.94 -21.87 42.01
C LEU A 353 83.54 -20.68 41.12
N SER A 354 83.37 -20.91 39.82
CA SER A 354 82.99 -19.88 38.85
C SER A 354 81.47 -19.67 38.76
N ALA A 355 81.04 -18.58 38.14
CA ALA A 355 79.64 -18.16 38.06
C ALA A 355 78.94 -18.63 36.76
N LEU A 356 77.60 -18.56 36.74
CA LEU A 356 76.82 -18.75 35.51
C LEU A 356 77.00 -17.56 34.56
N SER A 357 77.07 -17.83 33.26
CA SER A 357 77.30 -16.81 32.22
C SER A 357 76.04 -16.04 31.85
N ALA A 358 74.90 -16.71 31.67
CA ALA A 358 73.64 -16.08 31.29
C ALA A 358 72.40 -16.94 31.65
N ILE A 359 71.27 -16.25 31.87
CA ILE A 359 69.93 -16.77 32.15
C ILE A 359 68.90 -15.91 31.40
N TRP A 360 67.88 -16.51 30.81
CA TRP A 360 66.76 -15.82 30.17
C TRP A 360 65.45 -16.62 30.28
N VAL A 361 64.34 -15.94 29.99
CA VAL A 361 63.01 -16.56 29.81
C VAL A 361 62.88 -17.02 28.36
N THR A 362 62.39 -18.23 28.13
CA THR A 362 62.18 -18.80 26.78
C THR A 362 60.72 -18.79 26.36
N GLU A 363 59.80 -19.17 27.26
CA GLU A 363 58.36 -19.16 26.99
C GLU A 363 57.55 -18.53 28.15
N GLU A 364 56.69 -17.56 27.80
CA GLU A 364 55.69 -16.97 28.69
C GLU A 364 54.33 -17.68 28.50
N MET A 365 53.88 -18.46 29.49
CA MET A 365 52.60 -19.19 29.46
C MET A 365 51.62 -18.61 30.48
N GLU A 366 50.33 -18.93 30.37
CA GLU A 366 49.26 -18.39 31.22
C GLU A 366 49.48 -18.69 32.72
N HIS A 367 49.95 -19.89 33.09
CA HIS A 367 50.21 -20.28 34.49
C HIS A 367 51.65 -20.77 34.75
N SER A 368 52.57 -20.49 33.83
CA SER A 368 53.96 -20.97 33.89
C SER A 368 54.94 -20.10 33.13
N LEU A 369 56.22 -20.22 33.50
CA LEU A 369 57.35 -19.58 32.83
C LEU A 369 58.40 -20.65 32.57
N GLU A 370 58.91 -20.77 31.33
CA GLU A 370 60.14 -21.49 31.07
C GLU A 370 61.34 -20.53 31.16
N VAL A 371 62.37 -20.93 31.91
CA VAL A 371 63.68 -20.28 31.93
C VAL A 371 64.77 -21.25 31.49
N GLU A 372 65.74 -20.72 30.74
CA GLU A 372 66.91 -21.45 30.24
C GLU A 372 68.17 -20.68 30.64
N TRP A 373 69.21 -21.41 31.07
CA TRP A 373 70.50 -20.85 31.47
C TRP A 373 71.65 -21.72 30.98
N GLU A 374 72.82 -21.10 30.80
CA GLU A 374 74.02 -21.80 30.38
C GLU A 374 74.67 -22.57 31.54
N ASN A 375 75.12 -23.79 31.28
CA ASN A 375 75.81 -24.60 32.28
C ASN A 375 77.27 -24.12 32.42
N PRO A 376 77.82 -23.98 33.64
CA PRO A 376 79.18 -23.50 33.83
C PRO A 376 80.20 -24.60 33.43
N PRO A 377 81.43 -24.22 33.06
CA PRO A 377 82.47 -25.18 32.65
C PRO A 377 83.01 -26.01 33.83
N THR A 378 82.80 -25.57 35.06
CA THR A 378 83.05 -26.36 36.29
C THR A 378 81.90 -27.30 36.57
N ASP A 379 82.19 -28.53 37.02
CA ASP A 379 81.15 -29.50 37.30
C ASP A 379 80.36 -29.18 38.59
N VAL A 380 79.03 -29.33 38.56
CA VAL A 380 78.07 -28.90 39.58
C VAL A 380 76.99 -29.97 39.76
N ASP A 381 76.51 -30.16 40.99
CA ASP A 381 75.60 -31.28 41.31
C ASP A 381 74.16 -30.97 40.86
N TYR A 382 73.71 -29.74 41.14
CA TYR A 382 72.39 -29.24 40.79
C TYR A 382 72.34 -27.71 40.81
N TYR A 383 71.22 -27.16 40.34
CA TYR A 383 70.85 -25.76 40.46
C TYR A 383 69.70 -25.62 41.46
N MET A 384 69.83 -24.66 42.38
CA MET A 384 68.71 -24.19 43.19
C MET A 384 68.08 -22.99 42.49
N LEU A 385 66.84 -23.15 42.04
CA LEU A 385 66.01 -22.07 41.51
C LEU A 385 65.19 -21.48 42.66
N LYS A 386 65.16 -20.15 42.76
CA LYS A 386 64.30 -19.37 43.65
C LYS A 386 63.50 -18.39 42.80
N PHE A 387 62.18 -18.37 42.92
CA PHE A 387 61.32 -17.47 42.16
C PHE A 387 60.21 -16.89 43.01
N ARG A 388 59.97 -15.58 42.84
CA ARG A 388 59.03 -14.80 43.66
C ARG A 388 58.21 -13.83 42.82
N SER A 389 56.96 -13.61 43.21
CA SER A 389 56.14 -12.55 42.62
C SER A 389 56.62 -11.19 43.12
N LEU A 390 56.78 -10.22 42.22
CA LEU A 390 57.10 -8.83 42.58
C LEU A 390 55.96 -8.13 43.38
N VAL A 391 54.78 -8.75 43.44
CA VAL A 391 53.60 -8.21 44.14
C VAL A 391 53.36 -8.89 45.48
N GLU A 392 53.49 -10.22 45.54
CA GLU A 392 53.06 -11.02 46.71
C GLU A 392 54.21 -11.50 47.59
N MET A 393 55.46 -11.29 47.17
CA MET A 393 56.71 -11.63 47.88
C MET A 393 56.95 -13.10 48.27
N ASP A 394 55.97 -13.99 48.10
CA ASP A 394 56.13 -15.44 48.27
C ASP A 394 57.27 -15.98 47.36
N GLU A 395 58.37 -16.40 47.98
CA GLU A 395 59.52 -17.02 47.32
C GLU A 395 59.38 -18.54 47.34
N LYS A 396 59.21 -19.14 46.16
CA LYS A 396 59.19 -20.59 45.94
C LYS A 396 60.58 -21.04 45.51
N GLN A 397 61.03 -22.21 45.97
CA GLN A 397 62.30 -22.79 45.57
C GLN A 397 62.15 -24.21 45.01
N VAL A 398 62.94 -24.53 43.97
CA VAL A 398 62.97 -25.82 43.28
C VAL A 398 64.41 -26.23 43.00
N VAL A 399 64.74 -27.50 43.21
CA VAL A 399 66.02 -28.09 42.80
C VAL A 399 65.90 -28.65 41.39
N VAL A 400 66.79 -28.25 40.49
CA VAL A 400 66.87 -28.71 39.11
C VAL A 400 68.23 -29.37 38.88
N PRO A 401 68.29 -30.65 38.48
CA PRO A 401 69.58 -31.30 38.18
C PRO A 401 70.25 -30.67 36.96
N LYS A 402 71.58 -30.76 36.89
CA LYS A 402 72.36 -30.30 35.73
C LYS A 402 71.98 -31.11 34.48
N SER A 403 71.65 -30.44 33.37
CA SER A 403 71.52 -31.13 32.07
C SER A 403 72.88 -31.56 31.52
N ASN A 404 72.88 -32.61 30.69
CA ASN A 404 74.04 -33.02 29.89
C ASN A 404 74.30 -32.07 28.70
N ASP A 405 73.31 -31.28 28.31
CA ASP A 405 73.43 -30.23 27.29
C ASP A 405 74.33 -29.07 27.79
N PRO A 406 74.82 -28.19 26.90
CA PRO A 406 75.51 -26.95 27.32
C PRO A 406 74.61 -25.95 28.08
N LYS A 407 73.32 -26.24 28.22
CA LYS A 407 72.32 -25.41 28.92
C LYS A 407 71.37 -26.27 29.74
N SER A 408 70.79 -25.70 30.79
CA SER A 408 69.68 -26.31 31.52
C SER A 408 68.43 -25.46 31.39
N ARG A 409 67.25 -26.10 31.42
CA ARG A 409 65.93 -25.47 31.31
C ARG A 409 65.02 -25.90 32.46
N HIS A 410 64.08 -25.06 32.84
CA HIS A 410 63.04 -25.42 33.80
C HIS A 410 61.73 -24.65 33.56
N VAL A 411 60.60 -25.37 33.60
CA VAL A 411 59.25 -24.78 33.54
C VAL A 411 58.73 -24.63 34.97
N MET A 412 58.71 -23.40 35.47
CA MET A 412 58.07 -23.07 36.74
C MET A 412 56.55 -23.09 36.54
N THR A 413 55.85 -23.95 37.28
CA THR A 413 54.39 -24.13 37.18
C THR A 413 53.66 -23.67 38.43
N GLY A 414 52.35 -23.41 38.32
CA GLY A 414 51.56 -22.88 39.44
C GLY A 414 51.86 -21.41 39.72
N LEU A 415 52.01 -20.63 38.65
CA LEU A 415 52.12 -19.17 38.67
C LEU A 415 50.73 -18.54 38.38
N LYS A 416 50.52 -17.30 38.82
CA LYS A 416 49.32 -16.52 38.52
C LYS A 416 49.43 -15.88 37.13
N PRO A 417 48.34 -15.77 36.33
CA PRO A 417 48.37 -15.09 35.03
C PRO A 417 48.71 -13.60 35.08
N GLY A 418 49.22 -13.06 33.97
CA GLY A 418 49.53 -11.63 33.78
C GLY A 418 50.51 -11.01 34.79
N THR A 419 51.21 -11.83 35.57
CA THR A 419 51.96 -11.48 36.79
C THR A 419 53.45 -11.58 36.55
N GLU A 420 54.22 -10.65 37.15
CA GLU A 420 55.66 -10.55 36.95
C GLU A 420 56.43 -11.24 38.10
N TYR A 421 57.35 -12.11 37.71
CA TYR A 421 58.15 -12.94 38.60
C TYR A 421 59.63 -12.66 38.39
N GLU A 422 60.34 -12.50 39.51
CA GLU A 422 61.81 -12.52 39.55
C GLU A 422 62.26 -13.95 39.81
N VAL A 423 63.20 -14.44 39.00
CA VAL A 423 63.69 -15.82 38.98
C VAL A 423 65.20 -15.80 39.13
N THR A 424 65.73 -16.56 40.08
CA THR A 424 67.16 -16.62 40.42
C THR A 424 67.64 -18.06 40.39
N VAL A 425 68.73 -18.33 39.67
CA VAL A 425 69.41 -19.63 39.61
C VAL A 425 70.71 -19.55 40.40
N ILE A 426 70.96 -20.53 41.28
CA ILE A 426 72.18 -20.70 42.07
C ILE A 426 72.80 -22.06 41.73
N PRO A 427 74.05 -22.14 41.22
CA PRO A 427 74.75 -23.42 41.08
C PRO A 427 75.21 -23.95 42.45
N VAL A 428 75.10 -25.25 42.68
CA VAL A 428 75.53 -25.89 43.93
C VAL A 428 76.47 -27.06 43.62
N LYS A 429 77.57 -27.17 44.38
CA LYS A 429 78.52 -28.28 44.33
C LYS A 429 79.05 -28.60 45.72
N ASP A 430 79.12 -29.86 46.12
CA ASP A 430 79.69 -30.30 47.41
C ASP A 430 79.10 -29.52 48.60
N ASN A 431 77.76 -29.33 48.59
CA ASN A 431 77.00 -28.50 49.53
C ASN A 431 77.38 -27.01 49.61
N THR A 432 78.19 -26.50 48.68
CA THR A 432 78.59 -25.08 48.59
C THR A 432 77.78 -24.37 47.52
N GLU A 433 77.12 -23.26 47.88
CA GLU A 433 76.41 -22.38 46.94
C GLU A 433 77.39 -21.48 46.17
N GLY A 434 77.27 -21.46 44.85
CA GLY A 434 77.95 -20.50 43.97
C GLY A 434 77.16 -19.20 43.78
N LYS A 435 77.65 -18.33 42.90
CA LYS A 435 77.07 -16.99 42.71
C LYS A 435 75.68 -17.05 42.03
N PRO A 436 74.65 -16.38 42.58
CA PRO A 436 73.32 -16.30 41.95
C PRO A 436 73.32 -15.50 40.64
N SER A 437 72.41 -15.86 39.74
CA SER A 437 72.06 -15.11 38.52
C SER A 437 70.55 -15.01 38.36
N SER A 438 70.03 -13.82 38.03
CA SER A 438 68.59 -13.53 38.06
C SER A 438 68.05 -12.95 36.74
N VAL A 439 66.79 -13.25 36.43
CA VAL A 439 65.99 -12.68 35.33
C VAL A 439 64.57 -12.36 35.80
N SER A 440 63.87 -11.46 35.12
CA SER A 440 62.43 -11.23 35.32
C SER A 440 61.63 -11.74 34.11
N GLY A 441 60.46 -12.31 34.35
CA GLY A 441 59.54 -12.79 33.31
C GLY A 441 58.08 -12.56 33.71
N ARG A 442 57.18 -12.44 32.73
CA ARG A 442 55.75 -12.21 32.98
C ARG A 442 54.92 -13.38 32.46
N THR A 443 54.05 -13.94 33.28
CA THR A 443 53.09 -14.94 32.80
C THR A 443 52.11 -14.32 31.81
N GLY A 444 51.70 -15.11 30.83
CA GLY A 444 50.72 -14.71 29.83
C GLY A 444 49.38 -14.31 30.46
N ILE A 445 48.61 -13.49 29.73
CA ILE A 445 47.22 -13.17 30.09
C ILE A 445 46.38 -14.40 29.82
N ASP A 446 45.66 -14.91 30.84
CA ASP A 446 44.73 -16.01 30.68
C ASP A 446 43.54 -15.63 29.80
N SER A 447 42.93 -16.65 29.19
CA SER A 447 41.96 -16.47 28.11
C SER A 447 40.52 -16.55 28.63
N PRO A 448 39.59 -15.66 28.23
CA PRO A 448 38.21 -15.69 28.71
C PRO A 448 37.55 -17.07 28.55
N THR A 449 37.06 -17.65 29.63
CA THR A 449 36.45 -19.00 29.62
C THR A 449 34.93 -18.94 29.65
N ASN A 450 34.26 -20.05 29.32
CA ASN A 450 32.80 -20.16 29.29
C ASN A 450 32.12 -19.05 28.46
N VAL A 451 32.65 -18.77 27.26
CA VAL A 451 32.11 -17.72 26.38
C VAL A 451 30.83 -18.21 25.71
N THR A 452 29.68 -17.77 26.22
CA THR A 452 28.36 -18.09 25.67
C THR A 452 27.76 -16.89 24.97
N ALA A 453 27.07 -17.14 23.86
CA ALA A 453 26.15 -16.17 23.27
C ALA A 453 24.71 -16.61 23.58
N ASP A 454 24.08 -15.87 24.49
CA ASP A 454 22.77 -16.12 25.06
C ASP A 454 21.80 -14.94 24.79
N ARG A 455 20.50 -15.16 25.02
CA ARG A 455 19.46 -14.12 24.89
C ARG A 455 19.50 -13.39 23.53
N VAL A 456 19.55 -14.18 22.46
CA VAL A 456 19.61 -13.72 21.07
C VAL A 456 18.21 -13.27 20.60
N THR A 457 18.15 -12.16 19.86
CA THR A 457 16.95 -11.64 19.17
C THR A 457 17.19 -11.61 17.66
N GLU A 458 16.32 -10.95 16.90
CA GLU A 458 16.51 -10.65 15.47
C GLU A 458 17.66 -9.65 15.21
N ASP A 459 17.92 -8.74 16.15
CA ASP A 459 18.80 -7.58 16.03
C ASP A 459 19.94 -7.52 17.07
N THR A 460 19.89 -8.36 18.12
CA THR A 460 20.86 -8.39 19.23
C THR A 460 21.31 -9.80 19.60
N ALA A 461 22.47 -9.89 20.24
CA ALA A 461 22.93 -11.09 20.93
C ALA A 461 23.68 -10.68 22.20
N THR A 462 23.38 -11.31 23.34
CA THR A 462 24.14 -11.06 24.58
C THR A 462 25.26 -12.07 24.68
N VAL A 463 26.48 -11.60 24.90
CA VAL A 463 27.68 -12.44 25.01
C VAL A 463 28.17 -12.32 26.44
N SER A 464 28.36 -13.46 27.10
CA SER A 464 28.78 -13.58 28.49
C SER A 464 30.01 -14.47 28.61
N TRP A 465 30.88 -14.20 29.59
CA TRP A 465 32.12 -14.95 29.83
C TRP A 465 32.57 -14.88 31.29
N ASN A 466 33.36 -15.87 31.72
CA ASN A 466 34.11 -15.78 32.97
C ASN A 466 35.25 -14.77 32.80
N LYS A 467 35.42 -13.88 33.78
CA LYS A 467 36.53 -12.92 33.83
C LYS A 467 37.87 -13.64 33.96
N VAL A 468 38.91 -13.01 33.40
CA VAL A 468 40.29 -13.49 33.48
C VAL A 468 40.93 -13.15 34.83
N GLU A 469 41.85 -13.98 35.31
CA GLU A 469 42.59 -13.76 36.56
C GLU A 469 43.65 -12.66 36.41
N ALA A 470 44.24 -12.54 35.22
CA ALA A 470 45.23 -11.51 34.90
C ALA A 470 44.61 -10.09 35.01
N PRO A 471 45.27 -9.15 35.72
CA PRO A 471 44.82 -7.76 35.73
C PRO A 471 45.06 -7.11 34.35
N ILE A 472 43.99 -6.70 33.66
CA ILE A 472 43.95 -6.30 32.24
C ILE A 472 43.38 -4.90 32.02
N ASP A 473 43.66 -4.31 30.85
CA ASP A 473 43.16 -2.97 30.48
C ASP A 473 41.71 -3.02 29.98
N ARG A 474 41.36 -4.05 29.18
CA ARG A 474 40.07 -4.22 28.50
C ARG A 474 39.94 -5.63 27.91
N TYR A 475 38.71 -6.00 27.56
CA TYR A 475 38.44 -7.04 26.58
C TYR A 475 38.27 -6.42 25.17
N LYS A 476 38.69 -7.17 24.15
CA LYS A 476 38.39 -6.94 22.74
C LYS A 476 37.43 -8.01 22.26
N LEU A 477 36.33 -7.59 21.63
CA LEU A 477 35.37 -8.49 21.02
C LEU A 477 35.25 -8.17 19.53
N ARG A 478 35.44 -9.19 18.69
CA ARG A 478 35.28 -9.15 17.22
C ARG A 478 34.18 -10.12 16.81
N TYR A 479 33.18 -9.64 16.08
CA TYR A 479 32.12 -10.48 15.55
C TYR A 479 32.05 -10.36 14.03
N THR A 480 31.98 -11.51 13.37
CA THR A 480 31.95 -11.65 11.91
C THR A 480 30.62 -12.31 11.51
N SER A 481 29.86 -11.71 10.60
CA SER A 481 28.65 -12.34 10.04
C SER A 481 28.99 -13.35 8.93
N ALA A 482 28.07 -14.27 8.65
CA ALA A 482 28.22 -15.26 7.57
C ALA A 482 28.38 -14.67 6.16
N ASP A 483 27.94 -13.43 5.91
CA ASP A 483 28.16 -12.68 4.66
C ASP A 483 29.44 -11.82 4.67
N GLY A 484 30.21 -11.82 5.76
CA GLY A 484 31.57 -11.28 5.83
C GLY A 484 31.73 -9.90 6.49
N ASP A 485 30.66 -9.28 7.00
CA ASP A 485 30.81 -8.04 7.77
C ASP A 485 31.54 -8.32 9.08
N VAL A 486 32.61 -7.56 9.34
CA VAL A 486 33.38 -7.63 10.58
C VAL A 486 33.17 -6.35 11.37
N LYS A 487 32.71 -6.47 12.62
CA LYS A 487 32.67 -5.39 13.61
C LYS A 487 33.58 -5.74 14.79
N GLU A 488 34.32 -4.75 15.30
CA GLU A 488 35.14 -4.88 16.52
C GLU A 488 34.72 -3.83 17.55
N MET A 489 34.75 -4.19 18.84
CA MET A 489 34.42 -3.31 19.96
C MET A 489 35.38 -3.52 21.14
N GLU A 490 35.47 -2.51 22.00
CA GLU A 490 36.18 -2.56 23.28
C GLU A 490 35.16 -2.64 24.42
N VAL A 491 35.46 -3.46 25.42
CA VAL A 491 34.64 -3.67 26.61
C VAL A 491 35.54 -3.52 27.84
N GLY A 492 35.12 -2.73 28.84
CA GLY A 492 35.92 -2.48 30.04
C GLY A 492 36.24 -3.77 30.81
N SER A 493 37.41 -3.83 31.45
CA SER A 493 37.90 -5.03 32.14
C SER A 493 37.03 -5.46 33.33
N GLU A 494 36.19 -4.56 33.83
CA GLU A 494 35.19 -4.82 34.88
C GLU A 494 33.96 -5.63 34.42
N ASN A 495 33.77 -5.84 33.11
CA ASN A 495 32.58 -6.50 32.55
C ASN A 495 32.80 -7.99 32.25
N ASP A 496 31.75 -8.78 32.48
CA ASP A 496 31.60 -10.22 32.16
C ASP A 496 30.53 -10.46 31.08
N ILE A 497 29.87 -9.39 30.61
CA ILE A 497 28.72 -9.48 29.71
C ILE A 497 28.61 -8.23 28.82
N ILE A 498 28.20 -8.39 27.57
CA ILE A 498 27.88 -7.30 26.64
C ILE A 498 26.75 -7.69 25.68
N THR A 499 25.82 -6.78 25.40
CA THR A 499 24.81 -6.99 24.35
C THR A 499 25.27 -6.35 23.04
N LEU A 500 25.58 -7.19 22.05
CA LEU A 500 25.77 -6.79 20.66
C LEU A 500 24.45 -6.27 20.09
N ARG A 501 24.50 -5.21 19.29
CA ARG A 501 23.33 -4.55 18.67
C ARG A 501 23.59 -4.33 17.18
N ASP A 502 22.54 -3.94 16.46
CA ASP A 502 22.57 -3.69 15.02
C ASP A 502 23.11 -4.90 14.25
N LEU A 503 22.62 -6.08 14.62
CA LEU A 503 22.84 -7.35 13.92
C LEU A 503 21.80 -7.53 12.80
N LYS A 504 22.15 -8.31 11.78
CA LYS A 504 21.23 -8.71 10.71
C LYS A 504 20.35 -9.89 11.17
N PRO A 505 19.03 -9.87 10.96
CA PRO A 505 18.16 -11.01 11.26
C PRO A 505 18.45 -12.28 10.45
N GLY A 506 18.19 -13.44 11.05
CA GLY A 506 18.34 -14.76 10.42
C GLY A 506 19.76 -15.14 9.97
N MET A 507 20.79 -14.46 10.50
CA MET A 507 22.21 -14.58 10.13
C MET A 507 23.04 -15.18 11.25
N GLU A 508 24.04 -15.99 10.89
CA GLU A 508 25.04 -16.49 11.84
C GLU A 508 26.17 -15.47 12.05
N TYR A 509 26.56 -15.32 13.32
CA TYR A 509 27.66 -14.49 13.78
C TYR A 509 28.66 -15.35 14.56
N VAL A 510 29.93 -15.34 14.12
CA VAL A 510 31.05 -15.94 14.85
C VAL A 510 31.76 -14.86 15.66
N ILE A 511 31.66 -14.98 16.97
CA ILE A 511 32.11 -14.00 17.95
C ILE A 511 33.42 -14.49 18.58
N HIS A 512 34.44 -13.65 18.56
CA HIS A 512 35.75 -13.89 19.17
C HIS A 512 36.01 -12.86 20.26
N ILE A 513 36.51 -13.30 21.41
CA ILE A 513 36.91 -12.44 22.53
C ILE A 513 38.33 -12.77 23.01
N TRP A 514 39.08 -11.74 23.37
CA TRP A 514 40.38 -11.85 24.05
C TRP A 514 40.57 -10.67 25.01
N ALA A 515 41.42 -10.86 26.01
CA ALA A 515 41.84 -9.79 26.92
C ALA A 515 43.12 -9.09 26.39
N GLU A 516 43.27 -7.79 26.68
CA GLU A 516 44.46 -7.01 26.33
C GLU A 516 45.04 -6.28 27.55
N LYS A 517 46.38 -6.19 27.61
CA LYS A 517 47.12 -5.37 28.57
C LYS A 517 48.37 -4.78 27.91
N GLY A 518 48.38 -3.47 27.66
CA GLY A 518 49.41 -2.83 26.85
C GLY A 518 49.56 -3.53 25.49
N PRO A 519 50.75 -4.07 25.15
CA PRO A 519 50.97 -4.82 23.92
C PRO A 519 50.59 -6.32 24.00
N GLN A 520 50.38 -6.88 25.21
CA GLN A 520 50.09 -8.31 25.37
C GLN A 520 48.59 -8.63 25.23
N ARG A 521 48.30 -9.87 24.82
CA ARG A 521 46.98 -10.39 24.51
C ARG A 521 46.83 -11.82 25.04
N SER A 522 45.63 -12.19 25.51
CA SER A 522 45.29 -13.59 25.73
C SER A 522 45.12 -14.35 24.41
N LYS A 523 44.92 -15.68 24.47
CA LYS A 523 44.40 -16.41 23.30
C LYS A 523 42.96 -15.95 23.03
N LYS A 524 42.48 -16.16 21.81
CA LYS A 524 41.09 -15.85 21.42
C LYS A 524 40.20 -17.05 21.72
N THR A 525 39.20 -16.84 22.58
CA THR A 525 38.08 -17.76 22.72
C THR A 525 36.98 -17.34 21.75
N SER A 526 36.17 -18.27 21.24
CA SER A 526 35.06 -17.95 20.34
C SER A 526 33.78 -18.73 20.66
N THR A 527 32.67 -18.19 20.16
CA THR A 527 31.31 -18.73 20.27
C THR A 527 30.53 -18.31 19.02
N SER A 528 29.40 -18.94 18.71
CA SER A 528 28.52 -18.49 17.62
C SER A 528 27.06 -18.35 18.07
N ALA A 529 26.37 -17.44 17.41
CA ALA A 529 24.94 -17.21 17.57
C ALA A 529 24.31 -17.00 16.19
N VAL A 530 23.08 -17.50 16.02
CA VAL A 530 22.27 -17.22 14.83
C VAL A 530 21.08 -16.38 15.24
N THR A 531 21.00 -15.14 14.77
CA THR A 531 19.90 -14.22 15.08
C THR A 531 18.54 -14.83 14.73
N GLU A 532 17.49 -14.42 15.44
CA GLU A 532 16.12 -14.80 15.12
C GLU A 532 15.76 -14.31 13.71
N ILE A 533 14.78 -14.97 13.07
CA ILE A 533 14.18 -14.48 11.83
C ILE A 533 13.29 -13.31 12.22
N ASP A 534 13.49 -12.14 11.59
CA ASP A 534 12.63 -10.99 11.81
C ASP A 534 11.20 -11.28 11.35
N SER A 535 10.24 -10.59 11.95
CA SER A 535 8.82 -10.88 11.75
C SER A 535 8.23 -9.98 10.66
N PRO A 536 7.32 -10.48 9.80
CA PRO A 536 6.67 -9.62 8.80
C PRO A 536 5.99 -8.41 9.46
N THR A 537 6.28 -7.21 8.97
CA THR A 537 5.74 -5.95 9.50
C THR A 537 4.70 -5.34 8.54
N ASP A 538 3.92 -4.37 9.02
CA ASP A 538 2.82 -3.71 8.31
C ASP A 538 1.88 -4.72 7.63
N LEU A 539 1.35 -5.66 8.41
CA LEU A 539 0.41 -6.68 7.94
C LEU A 539 -0.98 -6.07 7.68
N LEU A 540 -1.23 -5.70 6.43
CA LEU A 540 -2.44 -5.04 5.98
C LEU A 540 -3.39 -6.02 5.28
N THR A 541 -4.69 -5.74 5.37
CA THR A 541 -5.76 -6.49 4.70
C THR A 541 -6.44 -5.58 3.68
N ASP A 542 -6.02 -5.71 2.43
CA ASP A 542 -6.51 -4.96 1.30
C ASP A 542 -7.62 -5.73 0.57
N GLN A 543 -8.42 -5.02 -0.23
CA GLN A 543 -9.37 -5.63 -1.18
C GLN A 543 -10.25 -6.75 -0.57
N VAL A 544 -10.75 -6.55 0.64
CA VAL A 544 -11.67 -7.48 1.31
C VAL A 544 -12.93 -7.64 0.47
N THR A 545 -13.32 -8.89 0.22
CA THR A 545 -14.54 -9.26 -0.52
C THR A 545 -15.40 -10.25 0.28
N GLU A 546 -16.51 -10.72 -0.30
CA GLU A 546 -17.38 -11.73 0.30
C GLU A 546 -16.70 -13.11 0.43
N GLY A 547 -15.82 -13.48 -0.52
CA GLY A 547 -15.19 -14.81 -0.57
C GLY A 547 -13.65 -14.82 -0.54
N ALA A 548 -13.01 -13.65 -0.43
CA ALA A 548 -11.56 -13.51 -0.45
C ALA A 548 -11.06 -12.26 0.30
N ILE A 549 -9.84 -12.32 0.83
CA ILE A 549 -9.11 -11.21 1.46
C ILE A 549 -7.70 -11.17 0.85
N THR A 550 -7.27 -10.01 0.35
CA THR A 550 -5.87 -9.80 -0.02
C THR A 550 -5.10 -9.36 1.23
N VAL A 551 -3.99 -10.02 1.52
CA VAL A 551 -3.13 -9.75 2.68
C VAL A 551 -1.77 -9.30 2.15
N SER A 552 -1.28 -8.15 2.61
CA SER A 552 0.00 -7.56 2.20
C SER A 552 0.89 -7.29 3.41
N TRP A 553 2.22 -7.33 3.21
CA TRP A 553 3.20 -7.12 4.29
C TRP A 553 4.53 -6.58 3.76
N ASN A 554 5.34 -6.01 4.65
CA ASN A 554 6.75 -5.75 4.41
C ASN A 554 7.55 -7.07 4.47
N LYS A 555 8.42 -7.28 3.49
CA LYS A 555 9.33 -8.45 3.47
C LYS A 555 10.30 -8.42 4.65
N VAL A 556 10.61 -9.59 5.19
CA VAL A 556 11.63 -9.78 6.22
C VAL A 556 13.04 -9.63 5.62
N GLN A 557 13.98 -9.19 6.44
CA GLN A 557 15.40 -8.99 6.08
C GLN A 557 16.17 -10.31 6.10
N ALA A 558 15.78 -11.25 6.96
CA ALA A 558 16.34 -12.58 7.02
C ALA A 558 16.14 -13.33 5.69
N SER A 559 17.23 -13.93 5.18
CA SER A 559 17.12 -14.90 4.08
C SER A 559 16.34 -16.13 4.56
N ILE A 560 15.19 -16.40 3.94
CA ILE A 560 14.17 -17.39 4.33
C ILE A 560 13.82 -18.32 3.16
N ASP A 561 13.13 -19.43 3.44
CA ASP A 561 12.66 -20.38 2.44
C ASP A 561 11.27 -20.00 1.90
N ARG A 562 10.36 -19.60 2.81
CA ARG A 562 8.95 -19.28 2.54
C ARG A 562 8.35 -18.44 3.67
N TYR A 563 7.18 -17.85 3.42
CA TYR A 563 6.23 -17.46 4.47
C TYR A 563 5.16 -18.54 4.64
N ARG A 564 4.57 -18.62 5.84
CA ARG A 564 3.27 -19.26 6.06
C ARG A 564 2.26 -18.22 6.48
N VAL A 565 1.08 -18.26 5.86
CA VAL A 565 -0.11 -17.52 6.30
C VAL A 565 -1.13 -18.54 6.80
N SER A 566 -1.60 -18.36 8.02
CA SER A 566 -2.71 -19.12 8.59
C SER A 566 -3.89 -18.19 8.85
N TYR A 567 -5.11 -18.66 8.62
CA TYR A 567 -6.31 -17.87 8.84
C TYR A 567 -7.38 -18.72 9.51
N THR A 568 -7.84 -18.24 10.67
CA THR A 568 -8.85 -18.89 11.51
C THR A 568 -10.14 -18.07 11.46
N SER A 569 -11.26 -18.67 11.06
CA SER A 569 -12.57 -18.02 11.16
C SER A 569 -13.10 -18.03 12.58
N ALA A 570 -14.00 -17.10 12.90
CA ALA A 570 -14.62 -16.99 14.23
C ALA A 570 -15.45 -18.21 14.68
N ASP A 571 -15.77 -19.15 13.78
CA ASP A 571 -16.38 -20.45 14.10
C ASP A 571 -15.36 -21.60 14.26
N GLY A 572 -14.06 -21.32 14.13
CA GLY A 572 -12.95 -22.20 14.51
C GLY A 572 -12.22 -22.90 13.36
N ASP A 573 -12.75 -22.87 12.13
CA ASP A 573 -12.07 -23.45 10.97
C ASP A 573 -10.77 -22.69 10.69
N THR A 574 -9.66 -23.43 10.59
CA THR A 574 -8.33 -22.86 10.33
C THR A 574 -7.70 -23.53 9.12
N GLU A 575 -7.31 -22.72 8.13
CA GLU A 575 -6.48 -23.17 7.01
C GLU A 575 -5.05 -22.58 7.14
N GLU A 576 -4.07 -23.27 6.56
CA GLU A 576 -2.71 -22.76 6.34
C GLU A 576 -2.38 -22.73 4.85
N ARG A 577 -1.58 -21.75 4.45
CA ARG A 577 -1.07 -21.57 3.09
C ARG A 577 0.40 -21.18 3.11
N GLU A 578 1.21 -21.94 2.39
CA GLU A 578 2.59 -21.55 2.09
C GLU A 578 2.61 -20.47 0.99
N VAL A 579 3.51 -19.50 1.13
CA VAL A 579 3.71 -18.39 0.20
C VAL A 579 5.21 -18.26 -0.07
N GLU A 580 5.59 -18.11 -1.33
CA GLU A 580 7.00 -18.01 -1.73
C GLU A 580 7.69 -16.81 -1.08
N LYS A 581 8.94 -16.98 -0.64
CA LYS A 581 9.78 -15.93 -0.01
C LYS A 581 9.87 -14.61 -0.80
N ASP A 582 9.72 -14.69 -2.12
CA ASP A 582 9.84 -13.56 -3.03
C ASP A 582 8.52 -12.79 -3.21
N GLN A 583 7.42 -13.26 -2.63
CA GLN A 583 6.13 -12.56 -2.57
C GLN A 583 6.04 -11.72 -1.27
N ASN A 584 5.19 -10.69 -1.29
CA ASN A 584 4.87 -9.85 -0.12
C ASN A 584 3.37 -9.53 -0.03
N VAL A 585 2.57 -10.30 -0.78
CA VAL A 585 1.13 -10.21 -0.87
C VAL A 585 0.59 -11.60 -1.20
N THR A 586 -0.56 -11.97 -0.64
CA THR A 586 -1.29 -13.19 -1.03
C THR A 586 -2.79 -12.97 -0.99
N ILE A 587 -3.55 -13.79 -1.72
CA ILE A 587 -5.02 -13.73 -1.76
C ILE A 587 -5.58 -14.97 -1.08
N LEU A 588 -6.12 -14.80 0.13
CA LEU A 588 -6.90 -15.81 0.84
C LEU A 588 -8.25 -15.91 0.14
N ALA A 589 -8.74 -17.13 -0.16
CA ALA A 589 -9.89 -17.32 -1.04
C ALA A 589 -10.71 -18.56 -0.67
N ARG A 590 -12.00 -18.56 -1.04
CA ARG A 590 -13.05 -19.49 -0.56
C ARG A 590 -13.41 -19.28 0.93
N LEU A 591 -13.27 -18.04 1.38
CA LEU A 591 -13.69 -17.61 2.71
C LEU A 591 -15.23 -17.54 2.81
N LYS A 592 -15.76 -17.64 4.03
CA LYS A 592 -17.20 -17.50 4.30
C LYS A 592 -17.61 -16.01 4.29
N PRO A 593 -18.73 -15.61 3.66
CA PRO A 593 -19.19 -14.22 3.69
C PRO A 593 -19.65 -13.73 5.06
N GLY A 594 -19.45 -12.43 5.32
CA GLY A 594 -19.83 -11.75 6.58
C GLY A 594 -19.22 -12.34 7.85
N MET A 595 -18.11 -13.08 7.73
CA MET A 595 -17.41 -13.79 8.80
C MET A 595 -16.07 -13.15 9.11
N GLU A 596 -15.69 -13.22 10.38
CA GLU A 596 -14.47 -12.66 10.95
C GLU A 596 -13.34 -13.69 10.90
N TYR A 597 -12.16 -13.24 10.48
CA TYR A 597 -10.96 -14.03 10.30
C TYR A 597 -9.78 -13.37 11.01
N VAL A 598 -9.15 -14.13 11.91
CA VAL A 598 -7.84 -13.77 12.49
C VAL A 598 -6.77 -14.38 11.60
N ILE A 599 -5.92 -13.54 11.03
CA ILE A 599 -4.91 -13.91 10.03
C ILE A 599 -3.53 -13.76 10.67
N TYR A 600 -2.78 -14.85 10.72
CA TYR A 600 -1.39 -14.91 11.20
C TYR A 600 -0.42 -15.10 10.04
N ILE A 601 0.74 -14.45 10.09
CA ILE A 601 1.86 -14.71 9.18
C ILE A 601 3.18 -14.88 9.94
N TRP A 602 4.02 -15.78 9.48
CA TRP A 602 5.42 -15.91 9.90
C TRP A 602 6.32 -16.33 8.74
N ALA A 603 7.61 -16.08 8.87
CA ALA A 603 8.63 -16.52 7.93
C ALA A 603 9.33 -17.79 8.43
N GLU A 604 9.74 -18.69 7.53
CA GLU A 604 10.37 -19.98 7.85
C GLU A 604 11.72 -20.17 7.14
N LYS A 605 12.68 -20.79 7.85
CA LYS A 605 14.01 -21.17 7.35
C LYS A 605 14.44 -22.49 7.99
N GLY A 606 14.32 -23.59 7.26
CA GLY A 606 14.38 -24.94 7.83
C GLY A 606 13.35 -25.10 8.97
N GLU A 607 13.81 -25.61 10.12
CA GLU A 607 13.00 -25.78 11.34
C GLU A 607 12.78 -24.46 12.15
N ARG A 608 13.32 -23.32 11.68
CA ARG A 608 13.21 -22.03 12.40
C ARG A 608 12.06 -21.20 11.83
N GLN A 609 11.27 -20.59 12.71
CA GLN A 609 10.19 -19.65 12.38
C GLN A 609 10.43 -18.27 13.02
N SER A 610 9.95 -17.20 12.40
CA SER A 610 9.84 -15.87 13.02
C SER A 610 8.76 -15.86 14.11
N LYS A 611 8.61 -14.74 14.83
CA LYS A 611 7.38 -14.51 15.61
C LYS A 611 6.21 -14.32 14.62
N ARG A 612 4.99 -14.60 15.07
CA ARG A 612 3.78 -14.45 14.24
C ARG A 612 3.27 -13.01 14.33
N ALA A 613 3.18 -12.33 13.20
CA ALA A 613 2.38 -11.11 13.09
C ALA A 613 0.91 -11.50 12.87
N SER A 614 -0.03 -10.69 13.36
CA SER A 614 -1.46 -10.98 13.27
C SER A 614 -2.28 -9.76 12.90
N THR A 615 -3.36 -9.96 12.14
CA THR A 615 -4.33 -8.93 11.77
C THR A 615 -5.75 -9.53 11.74
N GLU A 616 -6.75 -8.68 11.86
CA GLU A 616 -8.17 -9.07 11.91
C GLU A 616 -8.91 -8.47 10.72
N ALA A 617 -9.55 -9.31 9.91
CA ALA A 617 -10.37 -8.88 8.79
C ALA A 617 -11.67 -9.67 8.73
N VAL A 618 -12.73 -9.00 8.30
CA VAL A 618 -14.08 -9.56 8.29
C VAL A 618 -14.63 -9.40 6.88
N THR A 619 -14.92 -10.51 6.20
CA THR A 619 -15.38 -10.55 4.80
C THR A 619 -16.61 -9.68 4.57
N GLU A 620 -16.80 -9.22 3.33
CA GLU A 620 -18.04 -8.52 2.96
C GLU A 620 -19.25 -9.44 3.16
N ILE A 621 -20.42 -8.85 3.42
CA ILE A 621 -21.69 -9.57 3.41
C ILE A 621 -21.98 -9.91 1.93
N ASP A 622 -22.27 -11.17 1.63
CA ASP A 622 -22.56 -11.59 0.26
C ASP A 622 -23.82 -10.91 -0.28
N SER A 623 -23.83 -10.72 -1.60
CA SER A 623 -24.87 -9.94 -2.27
C SER A 623 -26.08 -10.84 -2.57
N PRO A 624 -27.32 -10.46 -2.20
CA PRO A 624 -28.52 -11.25 -2.49
C PRO A 624 -28.64 -11.57 -3.98
N ALA A 625 -28.62 -12.86 -4.32
CA ALA A 625 -28.60 -13.35 -5.70
C ALA A 625 -30.02 -13.57 -6.26
N HIS A 626 -30.12 -13.77 -7.58
CA HIS A 626 -31.38 -14.02 -8.30
C HIS A 626 -32.54 -13.08 -7.90
N LEU A 627 -32.26 -11.78 -7.83
CA LEU A 627 -33.27 -10.75 -7.53
C LEU A 627 -34.25 -10.60 -8.70
N LEU A 628 -35.48 -11.08 -8.52
CA LEU A 628 -36.52 -11.07 -9.53
C LEU A 628 -37.75 -10.27 -9.09
N ALA A 629 -38.41 -9.64 -10.07
CA ALA A 629 -39.73 -9.05 -9.91
C ALA A 629 -40.79 -10.03 -10.46
N GLU A 630 -41.51 -10.68 -9.56
CA GLU A 630 -42.54 -11.67 -9.83
C GLU A 630 -43.94 -11.16 -9.50
N ARG A 631 -44.97 -11.80 -10.07
CA ARG A 631 -46.38 -11.57 -9.72
C ARG A 631 -46.79 -10.08 -9.74
N VAL A 632 -46.21 -9.32 -10.66
CA VAL A 632 -46.42 -7.88 -10.83
C VAL A 632 -47.87 -7.61 -11.24
N THR A 633 -48.41 -6.47 -10.81
CA THR A 633 -49.79 -6.01 -11.01
C THR A 633 -49.83 -4.49 -11.24
N GLU A 634 -51.01 -3.86 -11.21
CA GLU A 634 -51.16 -2.41 -11.40
C GLU A 634 -50.68 -1.58 -10.19
N ASP A 635 -50.70 -2.14 -8.97
CA ASP A 635 -50.36 -1.43 -7.72
C ASP A 635 -49.39 -2.20 -6.79
N THR A 636 -49.05 -3.45 -7.10
CA THR A 636 -48.13 -4.29 -6.31
C THR A 636 -47.13 -5.08 -7.16
N ALA A 637 -45.97 -5.41 -6.58
CA ALA A 637 -44.98 -6.30 -7.17
C ALA A 637 -44.36 -7.19 -6.08
N THR A 638 -44.25 -8.51 -6.31
CA THR A 638 -43.53 -9.40 -5.39
C THR A 638 -42.07 -9.45 -5.81
N ILE A 639 -41.16 -9.15 -4.90
CA ILE A 639 -39.72 -9.20 -5.12
C ILE A 639 -39.21 -10.47 -4.44
N SER A 640 -38.45 -11.30 -5.15
CA SER A 640 -37.88 -12.58 -4.69
C SER A 640 -36.35 -12.57 -4.84
N TRP A 641 -35.64 -13.27 -3.96
CA TRP A 641 -34.17 -13.39 -3.98
C TRP A 641 -33.67 -14.64 -3.26
N ASP A 642 -32.47 -15.08 -3.60
CA ASP A 642 -31.75 -16.12 -2.85
C ASP A 642 -31.21 -15.57 -1.52
N ARG A 643 -31.33 -16.39 -0.48
CA ARG A 643 -30.86 -16.07 0.87
C ARG A 643 -29.33 -15.96 0.90
N VAL A 644 -28.81 -14.88 1.50
CA VAL A 644 -27.37 -14.71 1.73
C VAL A 644 -26.82 -15.71 2.74
N GLN A 645 -25.57 -16.11 2.56
CA GLN A 645 -24.83 -17.04 3.42
C GLN A 645 -24.39 -16.37 4.72
N ALA A 646 -24.04 -15.08 4.66
CA ALA A 646 -23.69 -14.29 5.82
C ALA A 646 -24.81 -14.24 6.87
N LEU A 647 -24.45 -14.35 8.14
CA LEU A 647 -25.37 -14.13 9.26
C LEU A 647 -25.74 -12.65 9.38
N VAL A 648 -26.84 -12.26 8.75
CA VAL A 648 -27.39 -10.89 8.70
C VAL A 648 -28.57 -10.70 9.67
N ASP A 649 -28.91 -9.45 9.99
CA ASP A 649 -30.02 -9.07 10.85
C ASP A 649 -31.34 -8.90 10.07
N ARG A 650 -31.25 -8.34 8.86
CA ARG A 650 -32.37 -8.03 7.96
C ARG A 650 -31.91 -7.88 6.50
N TYR A 651 -32.88 -7.80 5.61
CA TYR A 651 -32.74 -7.25 4.26
C TYR A 651 -33.44 -5.89 4.18
N MET A 652 -32.90 -5.00 3.35
CA MET A 652 -33.52 -3.71 3.02
C MET A 652 -33.81 -3.67 1.52
N VAL A 653 -35.09 -3.50 1.17
CA VAL A 653 -35.54 -3.28 -0.21
C VAL A 653 -35.88 -1.81 -0.37
N ASN A 654 -35.30 -1.13 -1.35
CA ASN A 654 -35.61 0.25 -1.73
C ASN A 654 -35.98 0.29 -3.21
N TYR A 655 -37.13 0.86 -3.55
CA TYR A 655 -37.62 0.95 -4.92
C TYR A 655 -37.81 2.41 -5.33
N THR A 656 -37.30 2.76 -6.51
CA THR A 656 -37.31 4.11 -7.07
C THR A 656 -38.03 4.11 -8.41
N SER A 657 -39.07 4.94 -8.56
CA SER A 657 -39.73 5.17 -9.86
C SER A 657 -38.88 6.07 -10.76
N VAL A 658 -39.12 6.01 -12.07
CA VAL A 658 -38.52 6.94 -13.06
C VAL A 658 -38.79 8.44 -12.77
N ASP A 659 -39.86 8.77 -12.05
CA ASP A 659 -40.19 10.16 -11.67
C ASP A 659 -39.49 10.63 -10.38
N GLY A 660 -38.86 9.72 -9.64
CA GLY A 660 -38.14 10.01 -8.39
C GLY A 660 -38.87 9.67 -7.08
N ASP A 661 -40.11 9.17 -7.11
CA ASP A 661 -40.73 8.59 -5.91
C ASP A 661 -39.92 7.39 -5.42
N THR A 662 -39.60 7.36 -4.13
CA THR A 662 -38.84 6.30 -3.47
C THR A 662 -39.65 5.69 -2.33
N GLY A 663 -39.57 4.37 -2.16
CA GLY A 663 -40.13 3.65 -1.01
C GLY A 663 -39.14 2.63 -0.48
N GLN A 664 -39.22 2.31 0.81
CA GLN A 664 -38.30 1.40 1.48
C GLN A 664 -39.03 0.44 2.42
N VAL A 665 -38.64 -0.84 2.39
CA VAL A 665 -39.21 -1.93 3.19
C VAL A 665 -38.09 -2.66 3.93
N GLU A 666 -38.23 -2.81 5.24
CA GLU A 666 -37.42 -3.71 6.06
C GLU A 666 -38.01 -5.13 6.01
N VAL A 667 -37.15 -6.12 5.79
CA VAL A 667 -37.56 -7.53 5.62
C VAL A 667 -36.69 -8.42 6.51
N GLY A 668 -37.31 -9.36 7.23
CA GLY A 668 -36.60 -10.20 8.19
C GLY A 668 -35.57 -11.14 7.55
N LYS A 669 -34.43 -11.37 8.22
CA LYS A 669 -33.31 -12.23 7.77
C LYS A 669 -33.61 -13.66 7.32
N ASN A 670 -34.81 -14.17 7.59
CA ASN A 670 -35.25 -15.51 7.19
C ASN A 670 -36.13 -15.50 5.94
N GLU A 671 -36.67 -14.34 5.54
CA GLU A 671 -37.52 -14.21 4.37
C GLU A 671 -36.68 -14.09 3.10
N THR A 672 -37.22 -14.63 2.00
CA THR A 672 -36.64 -14.56 0.64
C THR A 672 -37.56 -13.85 -0.35
N THR A 673 -38.67 -13.26 0.14
CA THR A 673 -39.61 -12.50 -0.67
C THR A 673 -40.19 -11.32 0.10
N THR A 674 -40.62 -10.26 -0.60
CA THR A 674 -41.51 -9.24 -0.06
C THR A 674 -42.46 -8.72 -1.12
N THR A 675 -43.62 -8.16 -0.74
CA THR A 675 -44.56 -7.53 -1.69
C THR A 675 -44.52 -6.02 -1.52
N LEU A 676 -44.04 -5.32 -2.55
CA LEU A 676 -44.16 -3.87 -2.67
C LEU A 676 -45.62 -3.52 -2.98
N THR A 677 -46.14 -2.47 -2.36
CA THR A 677 -47.55 -2.06 -2.48
C THR A 677 -47.66 -0.54 -2.66
N ALA A 678 -48.84 -0.09 -3.12
CA ALA A 678 -49.09 1.31 -3.49
C ALA A 678 -48.13 1.86 -4.56
N LEU A 679 -47.76 1.01 -5.52
CA LEU A 679 -47.06 1.42 -6.74
C LEU A 679 -48.02 2.15 -7.69
N ARG A 680 -47.49 2.99 -8.59
CA ARG A 680 -48.25 3.61 -9.68
C ARG A 680 -48.37 2.64 -10.86
N PRO A 681 -49.55 2.49 -11.49
CA PRO A 681 -49.72 1.68 -12.70
C PRO A 681 -48.87 2.15 -13.89
N GLY A 682 -48.52 1.21 -14.77
CA GLY A 682 -47.74 1.45 -15.99
C GLY A 682 -46.38 2.12 -15.79
N THR A 683 -45.89 2.17 -14.54
CA THR A 683 -44.68 2.87 -14.12
C THR A 683 -43.53 1.88 -13.92
N GLU A 684 -42.34 2.32 -14.32
CA GLU A 684 -41.08 1.59 -14.28
C GLU A 684 -40.34 1.90 -12.98
N TYR A 685 -40.04 0.86 -12.19
CA TYR A 685 -39.36 0.95 -10.90
C TYR A 685 -38.03 0.18 -10.93
N VAL A 686 -36.95 0.84 -10.50
CA VAL A 686 -35.68 0.18 -10.18
C VAL A 686 -35.71 -0.22 -8.70
N VAL A 687 -35.63 -1.53 -8.44
CA VAL A 687 -35.69 -2.10 -7.09
C VAL A 687 -34.29 -2.54 -6.66
N TYR A 688 -33.74 -1.88 -5.65
CA TYR A 688 -32.48 -2.21 -5.00
C TYR A 688 -32.72 -3.07 -3.76
N LEU A 689 -31.90 -4.10 -3.58
CA LEU A 689 -31.87 -4.96 -2.40
C LEU A 689 -30.44 -5.07 -1.85
N TRP A 690 -30.29 -4.96 -0.54
CA TRP A 690 -29.06 -5.35 0.18
C TRP A 690 -29.40 -5.98 1.53
N ALA A 691 -28.45 -6.73 2.09
CA ALA A 691 -28.55 -7.31 3.42
C ALA A 691 -27.75 -6.49 4.44
N GLU A 692 -28.16 -6.46 5.71
CA GLU A 692 -27.54 -5.65 6.76
C GLU A 692 -27.18 -6.46 8.02
N LYS A 693 -26.04 -6.14 8.62
CA LYS A 693 -25.53 -6.73 9.89
C LYS A 693 -24.95 -5.60 10.75
N GLY A 694 -25.67 -5.20 11.80
CA GLY A 694 -25.34 -4.00 12.59
C GLY A 694 -25.25 -2.75 11.71
N ALA A 695 -24.04 -2.19 11.57
CA ALA A 695 -23.75 -1.02 10.73
C ALA A 695 -23.21 -1.36 9.32
N ARG A 696 -23.10 -2.66 8.97
CA ARG A 696 -22.54 -3.14 7.70
C ARG A 696 -23.65 -3.51 6.71
N GLN A 697 -23.39 -3.29 5.43
CA GLN A 697 -24.30 -3.60 4.31
C GLN A 697 -23.58 -4.51 3.29
N SER A 698 -24.33 -5.37 2.60
CA SER A 698 -23.84 -6.01 1.36
C SER A 698 -23.76 -4.98 0.22
N LYS A 699 -23.19 -5.38 -0.92
CA LYS A 699 -23.42 -4.64 -2.16
C LYS A 699 -24.91 -4.71 -2.53
N ARG A 700 -25.37 -3.73 -3.32
CA ARG A 700 -26.76 -3.64 -3.76
C ARG A 700 -26.96 -4.40 -5.06
N THR A 701 -27.80 -5.42 -5.03
CA THR A 701 -28.37 -6.02 -6.24
C THR A 701 -29.54 -5.15 -6.71
N SER A 702 -29.77 -5.05 -8.02
CA SER A 702 -30.91 -4.29 -8.58
C SER A 702 -31.67 -5.10 -9.64
N THR A 703 -32.99 -4.93 -9.68
CA THR A 703 -33.88 -5.50 -10.70
C THR A 703 -34.92 -4.47 -11.15
N GLU A 704 -35.50 -4.67 -12.32
CA GLU A 704 -36.47 -3.74 -12.93
C GLU A 704 -37.89 -4.31 -12.83
N ALA A 705 -38.80 -3.55 -12.23
CA ALA A 705 -40.20 -3.90 -12.05
C ALA A 705 -41.08 -2.88 -12.79
N VAL A 706 -41.60 -3.26 -13.96
CA VAL A 706 -42.59 -2.47 -14.71
C VAL A 706 -43.98 -2.96 -14.32
N THR A 707 -44.73 -2.12 -13.59
CA THR A 707 -46.12 -2.40 -13.20
C THR A 707 -47.04 -2.58 -14.41
N ASP A 708 -48.11 -3.35 -14.23
CA ASP A 708 -49.18 -3.43 -15.24
C ASP A 708 -49.87 -2.06 -15.38
N MET A 709 -50.44 -1.80 -16.56
CA MET A 709 -51.36 -0.67 -16.72
C MET A 709 -52.70 -0.99 -16.04
N ASP A 710 -53.25 -0.01 -15.33
CA ASP A 710 -54.61 -0.11 -14.84
C ASP A 710 -55.61 -0.12 -16.00
N SER A 711 -56.65 -0.92 -15.86
CA SER A 711 -57.68 -1.05 -16.91
C SER A 711 -58.70 0.08 -16.85
N PRO A 712 -59.21 0.58 -17.99
CA PRO A 712 -60.31 1.54 -18.02
C PRO A 712 -61.51 1.05 -17.21
N LYS A 713 -62.08 1.93 -16.38
CA LYS A 713 -63.18 1.61 -15.45
C LYS A 713 -64.48 2.27 -15.95
N ASN A 714 -65.63 1.77 -15.50
CA ASN A 714 -66.97 2.29 -15.82
C ASN A 714 -67.29 2.52 -17.33
N LEU A 715 -66.88 1.60 -18.22
CA LEU A 715 -67.28 1.64 -19.64
C LEU A 715 -68.81 1.52 -19.81
N VAL A 716 -69.46 2.61 -20.22
CA VAL A 716 -70.90 2.70 -20.43
C VAL A 716 -71.24 3.22 -21.83
N THR A 717 -72.40 2.80 -22.35
CA THR A 717 -72.95 3.25 -23.65
C THR A 717 -74.12 4.21 -23.45
N SER A 718 -74.15 5.27 -24.24
CA SER A 718 -75.16 6.33 -24.23
C SER A 718 -75.44 6.82 -25.66
N GLN A 719 -76.46 7.67 -25.84
CA GLN A 719 -76.78 8.33 -27.12
C GLN A 719 -76.86 7.36 -28.32
N VAL A 720 -77.40 6.16 -28.11
CA VAL A 720 -77.49 5.12 -29.13
C VAL A 720 -78.54 5.51 -30.18
N THR A 721 -78.16 5.49 -31.45
CA THR A 721 -79.05 5.71 -32.61
C THR A 721 -79.23 4.42 -33.41
N GLU A 722 -79.81 4.48 -34.60
CA GLU A 722 -79.82 3.35 -35.53
C GLU A 722 -78.42 3.00 -36.10
N ASP A 723 -77.48 3.95 -36.11
CA ASP A 723 -76.21 3.87 -36.84
C ASP A 723 -74.96 4.29 -36.02
N SER A 724 -75.15 4.68 -34.76
CA SER A 724 -74.08 5.16 -33.88
C SER A 724 -74.34 4.87 -32.39
N ALA A 725 -73.29 4.93 -31.58
CA ALA A 725 -73.38 4.88 -30.12
C ALA A 725 -72.20 5.62 -29.47
N THR A 726 -72.47 6.45 -28.46
CA THR A 726 -71.44 7.13 -27.67
C THR A 726 -71.03 6.28 -26.47
N ILE A 727 -69.76 5.92 -26.37
CA ILE A 727 -69.18 5.24 -25.20
C ILE A 727 -68.36 6.22 -24.36
N SER A 728 -68.38 6.03 -23.04
CA SER A 728 -67.54 6.77 -22.08
C SER A 728 -67.00 5.87 -20.99
N TRP A 729 -65.82 6.21 -20.44
CA TRP A 729 -65.08 5.44 -19.44
C TRP A 729 -64.25 6.36 -18.54
N ASP A 730 -63.81 5.84 -17.39
CA ASP A 730 -62.84 6.53 -16.53
C ASP A 730 -61.44 6.44 -17.13
N SER A 731 -60.71 7.57 -17.12
CA SER A 731 -59.31 7.64 -17.54
C SER A 731 -58.40 6.77 -16.65
N VAL A 732 -57.38 6.17 -17.25
CA VAL A 732 -56.39 5.34 -16.55
C VAL A 732 -55.26 6.20 -15.98
N GLN A 733 -54.57 5.71 -14.94
CA GLN A 733 -53.44 6.42 -14.33
C GLN A 733 -52.11 6.15 -15.05
N ALA A 734 -51.98 4.98 -15.69
CA ALA A 734 -50.80 4.63 -16.48
C ALA A 734 -50.54 5.66 -17.61
N PRO A 735 -49.27 5.98 -17.91
CA PRO A 735 -48.89 6.98 -18.92
C PRO A 735 -48.99 6.42 -20.36
N ILE A 736 -50.20 6.05 -20.77
CA ILE A 736 -50.49 5.30 -22.01
C ILE A 736 -50.25 6.10 -23.30
N ASP A 737 -50.05 5.39 -24.41
CA ASP A 737 -49.94 5.98 -25.74
C ASP A 737 -51.33 6.33 -26.30
N ARG A 738 -52.28 5.39 -26.21
CA ARG A 738 -53.66 5.52 -26.72
C ARG A 738 -54.62 4.49 -26.12
N TYR A 739 -55.91 4.73 -26.29
CA TYR A 739 -56.97 3.75 -26.08
C TYR A 739 -57.29 3.02 -27.38
N MET A 740 -57.62 1.74 -27.27
CA MET A 740 -58.09 0.91 -28.37
C MET A 740 -59.53 0.48 -28.07
N VAL A 741 -60.44 0.81 -28.99
CA VAL A 741 -61.84 0.36 -28.94
C VAL A 741 -62.05 -0.67 -30.04
N SER A 742 -62.59 -1.84 -29.71
CA SER A 742 -63.13 -2.76 -30.69
C SER A 742 -64.61 -3.03 -30.47
N TYR A 743 -65.37 -3.17 -31.56
CA TYR A 743 -66.81 -3.35 -31.52
C TYR A 743 -67.25 -4.41 -32.53
N THR A 744 -67.91 -5.44 -32.03
CA THR A 744 -68.25 -6.66 -32.76
C THR A 744 -69.78 -6.83 -32.79
N PRO A 745 -70.43 -6.87 -33.96
CA PRO A 745 -71.81 -7.30 -34.07
C PRO A 745 -71.91 -8.81 -33.85
N ALA A 746 -73.06 -9.29 -33.35
CA ALA A 746 -73.22 -10.69 -32.92
C ALA A 746 -72.80 -11.76 -33.97
N ASP A 747 -73.03 -11.50 -35.26
CA ASP A 747 -72.79 -12.44 -36.37
C ASP A 747 -71.84 -11.87 -37.46
N GLY A 748 -70.94 -10.94 -37.13
CA GLY A 748 -70.10 -10.26 -38.13
C GLY A 748 -68.74 -9.73 -37.64
N ASP A 749 -68.02 -9.09 -38.56
CA ASP A 749 -66.62 -8.70 -38.36
C ASP A 749 -66.42 -7.66 -37.25
N THR A 750 -65.35 -7.82 -36.48
CA THR A 750 -64.93 -6.84 -35.47
C THR A 750 -64.29 -5.64 -36.14
N LYS A 751 -64.78 -4.44 -35.84
CA LYS A 751 -64.14 -3.17 -36.21
C LYS A 751 -63.34 -2.65 -35.03
N GLU A 752 -62.16 -2.10 -35.29
CA GLU A 752 -61.31 -1.47 -34.27
C GLU A 752 -61.07 0.01 -34.60
N THR A 753 -60.84 0.84 -33.59
CA THR A 753 -60.61 2.28 -33.73
C THR A 753 -59.74 2.79 -32.59
N GLU A 754 -58.69 3.53 -32.93
CA GLU A 754 -57.81 4.17 -31.97
C GLU A 754 -58.44 5.45 -31.42
N VAL A 755 -58.26 5.71 -30.13
CA VAL A 755 -58.75 6.90 -29.43
C VAL A 755 -57.59 7.52 -28.66
N GLY A 756 -57.43 8.85 -28.74
CA GLY A 756 -56.35 9.55 -28.05
C GLY A 756 -56.42 9.37 -26.53
N LYS A 757 -55.26 9.22 -25.89
CA LYS A 757 -55.14 8.98 -24.44
C LYS A 757 -55.86 10.00 -23.54
N ASP A 758 -55.99 11.25 -24.01
CA ASP A 758 -56.62 12.34 -23.26
C ASP A 758 -58.17 12.33 -23.34
N TRP A 759 -58.76 11.32 -24.01
CA TRP A 759 -60.20 11.20 -24.24
C TRP A 759 -60.82 10.11 -23.35
N SER A 760 -61.90 10.46 -22.66
CA SER A 760 -62.74 9.56 -21.84
C SER A 760 -64.11 9.24 -22.46
N VAL A 761 -64.32 9.67 -23.72
CA VAL A 761 -65.57 9.52 -24.46
C VAL A 761 -65.29 9.48 -25.96
N THR A 762 -66.02 8.64 -26.71
CA THR A 762 -66.02 8.66 -28.19
C THR A 762 -67.36 8.17 -28.76
N THR A 763 -67.66 8.52 -30.01
CA THR A 763 -68.86 8.05 -30.72
C THR A 763 -68.48 7.07 -31.81
N LEU A 764 -68.94 5.83 -31.70
CA LEU A 764 -68.84 4.81 -32.74
C LEU A 764 -69.88 5.09 -33.82
N THR A 765 -69.48 5.05 -35.09
CA THR A 765 -70.35 5.41 -36.24
C THR A 765 -70.29 4.37 -37.34
N GLY A 766 -71.38 4.16 -38.07
CA GLY A 766 -71.46 3.10 -39.08
C GLY A 766 -71.73 1.73 -38.45
N LEU A 767 -72.57 1.74 -37.41
CA LEU A 767 -73.22 0.56 -36.84
C LEU A 767 -74.45 0.19 -37.69
N GLU A 768 -74.93 -1.05 -37.54
CA GLU A 768 -76.11 -1.55 -38.26
C GLU A 768 -77.39 -1.37 -37.44
N PRO A 769 -78.52 -0.93 -38.03
CA PRO A 769 -79.80 -0.77 -37.34
C PRO A 769 -80.39 -2.05 -36.76
N GLY A 770 -80.77 -2.01 -35.47
CA GLY A 770 -81.36 -3.12 -34.74
C GLY A 770 -80.39 -4.25 -34.35
N THR A 771 -79.08 -4.06 -34.54
CA THR A 771 -78.02 -5.05 -34.28
C THR A 771 -77.41 -4.91 -32.87
N LYS A 772 -77.14 -6.04 -32.21
CA LYS A 772 -76.44 -6.08 -30.92
C LYS A 772 -74.93 -6.01 -31.15
N TYR A 773 -74.26 -5.09 -30.47
CA TYR A 773 -72.82 -4.92 -30.47
C TYR A 773 -72.22 -5.20 -29.09
N THR A 774 -71.18 -6.02 -29.06
CA THR A 774 -70.27 -6.13 -27.91
C THR A 774 -69.11 -5.18 -28.15
N ILE A 775 -68.94 -4.21 -27.25
CA ILE A 775 -67.88 -3.20 -27.31
C ILE A 775 -66.82 -3.54 -26.26
N ARG A 776 -65.56 -3.47 -26.64
CA ARG A 776 -64.37 -3.72 -25.81
C ARG A 776 -63.46 -2.51 -25.85
N LEU A 777 -62.84 -2.21 -24.72
CA LEU A 777 -61.91 -1.11 -24.54
C LEU A 777 -60.71 -1.59 -23.73
N TRP A 778 -59.51 -1.25 -24.17
CA TRP A 778 -58.27 -1.38 -23.41
C TRP A 778 -57.36 -0.19 -23.71
N ALA A 779 -56.35 0.01 -22.87
CA ALA A 779 -55.29 0.97 -23.10
C ALA A 779 -54.03 0.27 -23.64
N GLU A 780 -53.20 0.99 -24.38
CA GLU A 780 -51.94 0.48 -24.93
C GLU A 780 -50.77 1.41 -24.61
N LEU A 781 -49.63 0.81 -24.23
CA LEU A 781 -48.37 1.49 -23.96
C LEU A 781 -47.20 0.63 -24.44
N ARG A 782 -46.36 1.16 -25.35
CA ARG A 782 -45.19 0.46 -25.93
C ARG A 782 -45.52 -0.97 -26.40
N SER A 783 -46.67 -1.13 -27.08
CA SER A 783 -47.24 -2.41 -27.56
C SER A 783 -47.66 -3.44 -26.49
N LYS A 784 -47.62 -3.11 -25.19
CA LYS A 784 -48.36 -3.85 -24.14
C LYS A 784 -49.80 -3.35 -24.06
N GLN A 785 -50.74 -4.20 -23.67
CA GLN A 785 -52.17 -3.89 -23.53
C GLN A 785 -52.63 -4.03 -22.07
N SER A 786 -53.54 -3.16 -21.62
CA SER A 786 -54.21 -3.30 -20.32
C SER A 786 -55.19 -4.49 -20.34
N LYS A 787 -55.71 -4.88 -19.16
CA LYS A 787 -56.90 -5.75 -19.12
C LYS A 787 -58.05 -5.06 -19.86
N THR A 788 -58.81 -5.83 -20.63
CA THR A 788 -59.93 -5.33 -21.45
C THR A 788 -61.21 -5.21 -20.62
N VAL A 789 -61.86 -4.05 -20.64
CA VAL A 789 -63.25 -3.88 -20.16
C VAL A 789 -64.22 -4.01 -21.34
N SER A 790 -65.42 -4.53 -21.09
CA SER A 790 -66.42 -4.74 -22.14
C SER A 790 -67.84 -4.36 -21.70
N THR A 791 -68.63 -3.86 -22.64
CA THR A 791 -70.06 -3.54 -22.46
C THR A 791 -70.86 -3.97 -23.69
N GLU A 792 -72.18 -4.05 -23.58
CA GLU A 792 -73.06 -4.45 -24.68
C GLU A 792 -74.09 -3.36 -24.98
N THR A 793 -74.36 -3.12 -26.27
CA THR A 793 -75.41 -2.20 -26.71
C THR A 793 -76.21 -2.78 -27.87
N LEU A 794 -77.36 -2.17 -28.17
CA LEU A 794 -78.30 -2.60 -29.19
C LEU A 794 -78.86 -1.36 -29.89
N THR A 795 -78.44 -1.15 -31.14
CA THR A 795 -78.83 0.02 -31.95
C THR A 795 -80.35 0.14 -32.13
N GLU A 796 -80.84 1.35 -32.39
CA GLU A 796 -82.25 1.60 -32.66
C GLU A 796 -82.70 0.98 -34.00
N ILE A 797 -84.02 0.83 -34.16
CA ILE A 797 -84.65 0.41 -35.41
C ILE A 797 -84.77 1.65 -36.30
N ASP A 798 -84.18 1.64 -37.50
CA ASP A 798 -84.27 2.79 -38.40
C ASP A 798 -85.73 3.02 -38.87
N PRO A 799 -86.14 4.27 -39.13
CA PRO A 799 -87.53 4.57 -39.49
C PRO A 799 -87.84 4.18 -40.95
N PRO A 800 -89.08 3.74 -41.26
CA PRO A 800 -89.53 3.51 -42.63
C PRO A 800 -89.41 4.77 -43.49
N LYS A 801 -88.84 4.65 -44.70
CA LYS A 801 -88.44 5.79 -45.53
C LYS A 801 -89.46 6.09 -46.63
N ASN A 802 -89.36 7.27 -47.27
CA ASN A 802 -90.17 7.66 -48.44
C ASN A 802 -91.70 7.61 -48.27
N LEU A 803 -92.25 7.92 -47.10
CA LEU A 803 -93.70 7.91 -46.86
C LEU A 803 -94.43 8.90 -47.79
N ARG A 804 -95.44 8.42 -48.52
CA ARG A 804 -96.23 9.19 -49.51
C ARG A 804 -97.71 8.85 -49.43
N VAL A 805 -98.55 9.82 -49.80
CA VAL A 805 -100.00 9.63 -49.96
C VAL A 805 -100.42 9.97 -51.41
N SER A 806 -101.22 9.11 -52.03
CA SER A 806 -101.76 9.25 -53.39
C SER A 806 -103.28 8.98 -53.42
N ASP A 807 -103.89 9.15 -54.60
CA ASP A 807 -105.25 8.69 -54.92
C ASP A 807 -106.34 9.17 -53.94
N VAL A 808 -106.19 10.41 -53.46
CA VAL A 808 -107.07 11.04 -52.47
C VAL A 808 -108.43 11.42 -53.08
N THR A 809 -109.51 11.07 -52.38
CA THR A 809 -110.89 11.37 -52.78
C THR A 809 -111.58 12.29 -51.76
N HIS A 810 -112.91 12.27 -51.69
CA HIS A 810 -113.67 12.89 -50.59
C HIS A 810 -113.67 12.04 -49.31
N SER A 811 -113.30 10.75 -49.38
CA SER A 811 -113.47 9.77 -48.30
C SER A 811 -112.36 8.70 -48.18
N THR A 812 -111.38 8.68 -49.09
CA THR A 812 -110.27 7.69 -49.13
C THR A 812 -108.93 8.32 -49.55
N GLY A 813 -107.83 7.57 -49.39
CA GLY A 813 -106.50 7.86 -49.94
C GLY A 813 -105.55 6.67 -49.75
N VAL A 814 -104.47 6.57 -50.52
CA VAL A 814 -103.52 5.42 -50.49
C VAL A 814 -102.16 5.86 -49.95
N VAL A 815 -101.57 5.07 -49.05
CA VAL A 815 -100.28 5.37 -48.39
C VAL A 815 -99.23 4.35 -48.83
N THR A 816 -98.00 4.78 -49.09
CA THR A 816 -96.86 3.91 -49.45
C THR A 816 -95.55 4.34 -48.77
N TRP A 817 -94.64 3.40 -48.49
CA TRP A 817 -93.33 3.63 -47.88
C TRP A 817 -92.30 2.57 -48.30
N THR A 818 -91.02 2.82 -47.99
CA THR A 818 -89.90 1.88 -48.11
C THR A 818 -89.61 1.22 -46.76
N PRO A 819 -89.33 -0.10 -46.70
CA PRO A 819 -88.91 -0.77 -45.46
C PRO A 819 -87.66 -0.14 -44.82
N PRO A 820 -87.48 -0.31 -43.50
CA PRO A 820 -86.22 -0.06 -42.81
C PRO A 820 -85.16 -1.10 -43.18
N ALA A 821 -83.90 -0.84 -42.80
CA ALA A 821 -82.80 -1.80 -42.93
C ALA A 821 -82.78 -2.82 -41.77
N ALA A 822 -83.19 -2.39 -40.58
CA ALA A 822 -83.39 -3.27 -39.43
C ALA A 822 -84.43 -4.37 -39.75
N GLN A 823 -84.11 -5.62 -39.40
CA GLN A 823 -85.08 -6.71 -39.45
C GLN A 823 -86.18 -6.49 -38.39
N ILE A 824 -87.44 -6.41 -38.83
CA ILE A 824 -88.62 -6.00 -38.05
C ILE A 824 -89.74 -7.04 -38.06
N ASP A 825 -90.62 -6.97 -37.06
CA ASP A 825 -91.79 -7.85 -36.91
C ASP A 825 -93.08 -7.26 -37.52
N GLY A 826 -93.07 -5.96 -37.85
CA GLY A 826 -94.20 -5.28 -38.49
C GLY A 826 -94.11 -3.75 -38.46
N TYR A 827 -95.20 -3.09 -38.87
CA TYR A 827 -95.37 -1.64 -38.80
C TYR A 827 -96.64 -1.27 -38.03
N THR A 828 -96.60 -0.14 -37.33
CA THR A 828 -97.80 0.58 -36.90
C THR A 828 -98.03 1.74 -37.86
N LEU A 829 -99.19 1.77 -38.53
CA LEU A 829 -99.69 2.92 -39.27
C LEU A 829 -100.77 3.63 -38.45
N THR A 830 -100.73 4.95 -38.36
CA THR A 830 -101.74 5.77 -37.66
C THR A 830 -102.13 6.96 -38.54
N TYR A 831 -103.41 7.31 -38.61
CA TYR A 831 -103.87 8.48 -39.35
C TYR A 831 -104.96 9.24 -38.60
N GLN A 832 -104.89 10.57 -38.59
CA GLN A 832 -105.66 11.45 -37.71
C GLN A 832 -106.17 12.69 -38.46
N GLY A 833 -107.44 13.05 -38.26
CA GLY A 833 -108.04 14.28 -38.80
C GLY A 833 -107.90 15.47 -37.86
N GLN A 834 -108.27 16.67 -38.34
CA GLN A 834 -108.35 17.88 -37.51
C GLN A 834 -109.37 17.80 -36.35
N ASP A 835 -110.25 16.82 -36.36
CA ASP A 835 -111.16 16.47 -35.26
C ASP A 835 -110.49 15.66 -34.14
N GLY A 836 -109.18 15.39 -34.25
CA GLY A 836 -108.39 14.64 -33.29
C GLY A 836 -108.61 13.12 -33.34
N VAL A 837 -109.52 12.62 -34.17
CA VAL A 837 -109.85 11.19 -34.22
C VAL A 837 -108.76 10.44 -35.01
N SER A 838 -107.94 9.66 -34.29
CA SER A 838 -106.89 8.84 -34.87
C SER A 838 -107.35 7.38 -35.07
N LYS A 839 -107.19 6.85 -36.28
CA LYS A 839 -107.28 5.41 -36.57
C LYS A 839 -105.87 4.82 -36.56
N LYS A 840 -105.70 3.66 -35.92
CA LYS A 840 -104.42 2.93 -35.78
C LYS A 840 -104.56 1.52 -36.35
N VAL A 841 -103.55 1.08 -37.10
CA VAL A 841 -103.50 -0.20 -37.81
C VAL A 841 -102.13 -0.84 -37.55
N GLN A 842 -102.11 -2.15 -37.29
CA GLN A 842 -100.87 -2.94 -37.28
C GLN A 842 -100.77 -3.70 -38.61
N LEU A 843 -99.56 -3.76 -39.15
CA LEU A 843 -99.24 -4.30 -40.48
C LEU A 843 -98.07 -5.27 -40.38
N SER A 844 -98.06 -6.28 -41.24
CA SER A 844 -96.98 -7.25 -41.38
C SER A 844 -95.70 -6.62 -41.97
N PRO A 845 -94.51 -7.20 -41.75
CA PRO A 845 -93.24 -6.56 -42.12
C PRO A 845 -93.02 -6.49 -43.65
N SER A 846 -93.78 -7.26 -44.43
CA SER A 846 -93.81 -7.23 -45.90
C SER A 846 -94.72 -6.15 -46.49
N GLU A 847 -95.60 -5.52 -45.70
CA GLU A 847 -96.53 -4.49 -46.20
C GLU A 847 -95.83 -3.14 -46.38
N GLN A 848 -95.93 -2.61 -47.60
CA GLN A 848 -95.32 -1.33 -48.03
C GLN A 848 -96.36 -0.34 -48.57
N ARG A 849 -97.65 -0.72 -48.49
CA ARG A 849 -98.80 0.01 -49.01
C ARG A 849 -100.03 -0.24 -48.15
N PHE A 850 -100.86 0.78 -47.95
CA PHE A 850 -102.11 0.68 -47.19
C PHE A 850 -103.17 1.64 -47.74
N VAL A 851 -104.46 1.35 -47.55
CA VAL A 851 -105.59 2.18 -48.01
C VAL A 851 -106.31 2.80 -46.81
N LEU A 852 -106.40 4.12 -46.81
CA LEU A 852 -107.14 4.90 -45.80
C LEU A 852 -108.61 5.00 -46.21
N GLU A 853 -109.51 4.68 -45.29
CA GLU A 853 -110.94 4.61 -45.55
C GLU A 853 -111.76 5.34 -44.49
N GLY A 854 -112.93 5.83 -44.88
CA GLY A 854 -113.82 6.58 -43.99
C GLY A 854 -113.20 7.89 -43.51
N LEU A 855 -112.55 8.61 -44.42
CA LEU A 855 -112.11 9.99 -44.22
C LEU A 855 -113.29 10.96 -44.34
N LYS A 856 -113.21 12.11 -43.68
CA LYS A 856 -114.20 13.19 -43.78
C LYS A 856 -113.86 14.14 -44.93
N GLN A 857 -114.90 14.68 -45.56
CA GLN A 857 -114.78 15.60 -46.70
C GLN A 857 -114.29 17.00 -46.26
N GLY A 858 -113.40 17.62 -47.04
CA GLY A 858 -112.81 18.93 -46.75
C GLY A 858 -111.79 18.95 -45.60
N VAL A 859 -111.45 17.81 -45.02
CA VAL A 859 -110.61 17.71 -43.80
C VAL A 859 -109.16 17.40 -44.16
N ARG A 860 -108.23 18.06 -43.45
CA ARG A 860 -106.80 17.74 -43.49
C ARG A 860 -106.49 16.57 -42.54
N TYR A 861 -105.74 15.60 -43.04
CA TYR A 861 -105.27 14.43 -42.32
C TYR A 861 -103.75 14.41 -42.20
N ALA A 862 -103.25 13.92 -41.07
CA ALA A 862 -101.86 13.49 -40.88
C ALA A 862 -101.80 11.95 -40.86
N VAL A 863 -100.70 11.39 -41.36
CA VAL A 863 -100.40 9.95 -41.38
C VAL A 863 -99.02 9.74 -40.79
N PHE A 864 -98.87 8.72 -39.96
CA PHE A 864 -97.63 8.32 -39.30
C PHE A 864 -97.39 6.84 -39.52
N VAL A 865 -96.16 6.45 -39.87
CA VAL A 865 -95.73 5.04 -39.95
C VAL A 865 -94.44 4.85 -39.16
N ARG A 866 -94.39 3.77 -38.38
CA ARG A 866 -93.22 3.34 -37.60
C ARG A 866 -93.09 1.83 -37.69
N ALA A 867 -91.88 1.30 -37.69
CA ALA A 867 -91.63 -0.14 -37.58
C ALA A 867 -91.54 -0.59 -36.11
N TYR A 868 -91.63 -1.89 -35.85
CA TYR A 868 -91.40 -2.46 -34.52
C TYR A 868 -90.72 -3.84 -34.58
N LYS A 869 -90.04 -4.23 -33.49
CA LYS A 869 -89.48 -5.55 -33.23
C LYS A 869 -89.57 -5.86 -31.74
N GLY A 870 -90.36 -6.86 -31.37
CA GLY A 870 -90.88 -7.01 -30.02
C GLY A 870 -91.52 -5.70 -29.54
N ASP A 871 -91.20 -5.28 -28.31
CA ASP A 871 -91.67 -4.01 -27.75
C ASP A 871 -90.96 -2.77 -28.34
N ARG A 872 -89.78 -2.94 -28.97
CA ARG A 872 -88.98 -1.83 -29.52
C ARG A 872 -89.64 -1.28 -30.79
N GLN A 873 -89.63 0.04 -30.95
CA GLN A 873 -90.29 0.75 -32.04
C GLN A 873 -89.32 1.76 -32.67
N SER A 874 -89.38 1.93 -33.99
CA SER A 874 -88.61 2.96 -34.69
C SER A 874 -89.14 4.36 -34.36
N ARG A 875 -88.35 5.37 -34.70
CA ARG A 875 -88.85 6.74 -34.88
C ARG A 875 -90.01 6.75 -35.90
N MET A 876 -90.95 7.68 -35.77
CA MET A 876 -92.10 7.77 -36.68
C MET A 876 -91.78 8.64 -37.91
N THR A 877 -92.24 8.21 -39.08
CA THR A 877 -92.20 8.98 -40.33
C THR A 877 -93.60 9.50 -40.62
N ASP A 878 -93.76 10.78 -40.97
CA ASP A 878 -95.06 11.42 -41.15
C ASP A 878 -95.33 11.96 -42.58
N SER A 879 -96.60 12.27 -42.85
CA SER A 879 -97.06 12.92 -44.07
C SER A 879 -98.44 13.57 -43.85
N THR A 880 -98.82 14.60 -44.64
CA THR A 880 -100.14 15.24 -44.52
C THR A 880 -100.82 15.50 -45.86
N PHE A 881 -102.16 15.40 -45.91
CA PHE A 881 -102.98 15.57 -47.13
C PHE A 881 -104.40 16.07 -46.77
N SER A 882 -105.22 16.45 -47.78
CA SER A 882 -106.59 16.95 -47.57
C SER A 882 -107.59 16.43 -48.60
N THR A 883 -108.85 16.27 -48.21
CA THR A 883 -109.97 15.81 -49.08
C THR A 883 -110.76 16.98 -49.72
N VAL A 884 -111.57 16.71 -50.76
CA VAL A 884 -112.12 17.73 -51.70
C VAL A 884 -113.53 18.26 -51.36
N SER A 885 -113.80 19.57 -51.55
CA SER A 885 -115.05 20.27 -51.17
C SER A 885 -116.04 20.60 -52.32
N PHE A 886 -117.24 21.08 -51.99
CA PHE A 886 -118.33 21.47 -52.91
C PHE A 886 -118.22 22.91 -53.46
N LEU A 887 -119.01 23.21 -54.52
CA LEU A 887 -119.01 24.50 -55.25
C LEU A 887 -119.99 25.54 -54.66
N TYR A 888 -121.23 25.13 -54.34
CA TYR A 888 -122.27 25.97 -53.73
C TYR A 888 -122.68 25.40 -52.37
N PRO A 889 -122.12 25.87 -51.23
CA PRO A 889 -122.44 25.32 -49.91
C PRO A 889 -123.91 25.45 -49.49
N TYR A 890 -124.58 26.51 -49.94
CA TYR A 890 -126.00 26.78 -49.70
C TYR A 890 -126.70 27.06 -51.04
N PRO A 891 -127.14 26.03 -51.79
CA PRO A 891 -127.71 26.23 -53.11
C PRO A 891 -129.03 26.98 -53.02
N ALA A 892 -129.16 28.08 -53.77
CA ALA A 892 -130.32 28.95 -53.73
C ALA A 892 -131.58 28.35 -54.39
N ASP A 893 -131.37 27.42 -55.32
CA ASP A 893 -132.39 26.78 -56.13
C ASP A 893 -131.93 25.39 -56.64
N CYS A 894 -132.81 24.71 -57.36
CA CYS A 894 -132.54 23.41 -57.94
C CYS A 894 -131.41 23.41 -59.00
N SER A 895 -131.14 24.52 -59.69
CA SER A 895 -130.04 24.61 -60.67
C SER A 895 -128.67 24.71 -60.01
N GLN A 896 -128.54 25.43 -58.88
CA GLN A 896 -127.32 25.42 -58.08
C GLN A 896 -127.11 24.07 -57.40
N THR A 897 -128.20 23.44 -56.96
CA THR A 897 -128.19 22.07 -56.44
C THR A 897 -127.65 21.07 -57.48
N GLN A 898 -128.06 21.21 -58.74
CA GLN A 898 -127.57 20.41 -59.87
C GLN A 898 -126.08 20.66 -60.17
N GLN A 899 -125.62 21.91 -60.09
CA GLN A 899 -124.21 22.28 -60.30
C GLN A 899 -123.25 21.72 -59.24
N ASN A 900 -123.74 21.34 -58.05
CA ASN A 900 -122.98 20.55 -57.08
C ASN A 900 -122.82 19.07 -57.46
N GLY A 901 -123.35 18.62 -58.60
CA GLY A 901 -123.28 17.24 -59.08
C GLY A 901 -124.52 16.38 -58.79
N ASN A 902 -125.59 16.96 -58.22
CA ASN A 902 -126.82 16.23 -57.93
C ASN A 902 -127.67 16.04 -59.20
N ALA A 903 -127.69 14.81 -59.74
CA ALA A 903 -128.34 14.50 -61.02
C ALA A 903 -129.73 13.83 -60.90
N SER A 904 -130.17 13.45 -59.70
CA SER A 904 -131.44 12.76 -59.47
C SER A 904 -132.60 13.72 -59.18
N SER A 905 -133.78 13.49 -59.76
CA SER A 905 -134.99 14.24 -59.39
C SER A 905 -135.53 13.75 -58.04
N SER A 906 -135.65 14.65 -57.05
CA SER A 906 -135.98 14.32 -55.67
C SER A 906 -136.34 15.57 -54.85
N LEU A 907 -136.69 15.38 -53.57
CA LEU A 907 -136.66 16.45 -52.57
C LEU A 907 -135.22 16.91 -52.31
N TYR A 908 -134.99 18.23 -52.32
CA TYR A 908 -133.75 18.87 -51.89
C TYR A 908 -134.04 20.05 -50.97
N THR A 909 -133.09 20.35 -50.08
CA THR A 909 -133.07 21.60 -49.32
C THR A 909 -132.35 22.67 -50.13
N VAL A 910 -133.09 23.69 -50.55
CA VAL A 910 -132.54 24.93 -51.12
C VAL A 910 -132.64 26.05 -50.08
N TYR A 911 -131.88 27.11 -50.25
CA TYR A 911 -131.72 28.17 -49.26
C TYR A 911 -132.15 29.51 -49.84
N LEU A 912 -133.13 30.20 -49.25
CA LEU A 912 -133.68 31.42 -49.84
C LEU A 912 -132.57 32.49 -50.05
N ASN A 913 -132.33 32.85 -51.31
CA ASN A 913 -131.24 33.74 -51.75
C ASN A 913 -129.81 33.23 -51.43
N GLY A 914 -129.63 31.93 -51.20
CA GLY A 914 -128.35 31.33 -50.77
C GLY A 914 -128.03 31.52 -49.28
N ASP A 915 -128.98 31.99 -48.48
CA ASP A 915 -128.83 32.20 -47.04
C ASP A 915 -128.97 30.88 -46.26
N GLY A 916 -127.85 30.37 -45.74
CA GLY A 916 -127.79 29.14 -44.94
C GLY A 916 -128.72 29.10 -43.72
N SER A 917 -129.23 30.25 -43.24
CA SER A 917 -130.22 30.32 -42.17
C SER A 917 -131.68 30.14 -42.61
N ARG A 918 -131.94 30.10 -43.93
CA ARG A 918 -133.29 30.07 -44.51
C ARG A 918 -133.54 28.85 -45.42
N PRO A 919 -133.42 27.61 -44.89
CA PRO A 919 -133.70 26.40 -45.65
C PRO A 919 -135.18 26.27 -46.03
N MET A 920 -135.45 25.76 -47.22
CA MET A 920 -136.76 25.29 -47.66
C MET A 920 -136.61 23.99 -48.45
N GLN A 921 -137.49 23.03 -48.20
CA GLN A 921 -137.57 21.84 -49.04
C GLN A 921 -138.37 22.14 -50.30
N VAL A 922 -137.85 21.69 -51.45
CA VAL A 922 -138.50 21.76 -52.76
C VAL A 922 -138.30 20.43 -53.48
N TYR A 923 -139.24 20.06 -54.33
CA TYR A 923 -139.02 18.98 -55.29
C TYR A 923 -138.25 19.54 -56.49
N CYS A 924 -137.03 19.05 -56.70
CA CYS A 924 -136.23 19.38 -57.87
C CYS A 924 -136.42 18.33 -58.96
N ASP A 925 -136.85 18.77 -60.14
CA ASP A 925 -136.76 17.97 -61.37
C ASP A 925 -135.42 18.28 -62.05
N MET A 926 -134.49 17.33 -61.93
CA MET A 926 -133.15 17.35 -62.53
C MET A 926 -133.11 16.71 -63.93
N THR A 927 -134.27 16.27 -64.43
CA THR A 927 -134.39 15.40 -65.62
C THR A 927 -135.07 16.06 -66.81
N THR A 928 -136.13 16.84 -66.62
CA THR A 928 -136.84 17.49 -67.73
C THR A 928 -136.05 18.68 -68.26
N ASP A 929 -135.89 18.77 -69.59
CA ASP A 929 -135.46 20.00 -70.29
C ASP A 929 -134.13 20.58 -69.74
N GLY A 930 -133.16 19.70 -69.44
CA GLY A 930 -131.85 20.04 -68.87
C GLY A 930 -131.78 20.02 -67.33
N GLY A 931 -132.91 19.90 -66.62
CA GLY A 931 -132.97 19.83 -65.17
C GLY A 931 -132.87 21.18 -64.46
N GLY A 932 -132.70 21.14 -63.13
CA GLY A 932 -132.61 22.33 -62.28
C GLY A 932 -133.95 23.02 -62.02
N TRP A 933 -135.09 22.37 -62.30
CA TRP A 933 -136.42 22.94 -62.11
C TRP A 933 -136.93 22.78 -60.68
N THR A 934 -137.46 23.85 -60.11
CA THR A 934 -138.15 23.87 -58.81
C THR A 934 -139.64 23.67 -59.04
N VAL A 935 -140.19 22.50 -58.71
CA VAL A 935 -141.64 22.23 -58.86
C VAL A 935 -142.41 22.95 -57.76
N PHE A 936 -143.54 23.58 -58.14
CA PHE A 936 -144.39 24.32 -57.20
C PHE A 936 -145.87 23.95 -57.21
N GLN A 937 -146.33 23.26 -58.26
CA GLN A 937 -147.67 22.68 -58.32
C GLN A 937 -147.56 21.31 -58.99
N ARG A 938 -148.26 20.30 -58.45
CA ARG A 938 -148.47 19.02 -59.13
C ARG A 938 -149.88 18.48 -58.87
N ARG A 939 -150.52 17.96 -59.92
CA ARG A 939 -151.73 17.12 -59.92
C ARG A 939 -151.40 15.81 -60.65
N SER A 940 -151.87 14.68 -60.13
CA SER A 940 -151.57 13.34 -60.66
C SER A 940 -152.47 12.21 -60.12
N THR A 941 -153.18 12.41 -59.00
CA THR A 941 -153.98 11.37 -58.33
C THR A 941 -155.37 11.84 -57.89
N GLY A 942 -155.54 13.13 -57.58
CA GLY A 942 -156.78 13.68 -57.01
C GLY A 942 -156.96 13.47 -55.51
N GLU A 943 -155.91 13.00 -54.82
CA GLU A 943 -155.92 12.79 -53.36
C GLU A 943 -155.87 14.12 -52.59
N VAL A 944 -155.27 15.16 -53.18
CA VAL A 944 -155.25 16.51 -52.62
C VAL A 944 -156.32 17.35 -53.30
N ASP A 945 -157.28 17.80 -52.50
CA ASP A 945 -158.27 18.81 -52.88
C ASP A 945 -157.62 20.20 -53.01
N PHE A 946 -157.87 20.88 -54.14
CA PHE A 946 -157.36 22.23 -54.44
C PHE A 946 -158.43 23.33 -54.29
N TYR A 947 -159.67 23.00 -53.89
CA TYR A 947 -160.72 23.98 -53.62
C TYR A 947 -160.55 24.68 -52.25
N LYS A 948 -159.33 25.17 -52.01
CA LYS A 948 -158.87 25.72 -50.74
C LYS A 948 -159.10 27.22 -50.61
N ARG A 949 -159.00 27.72 -49.37
CA ARG A 949 -159.15 29.12 -49.01
C ARG A 949 -157.87 29.92 -49.25
N TRP A 950 -157.99 31.25 -49.19
CA TRP A 950 -156.87 32.17 -49.37
C TRP A 950 -155.65 31.81 -48.52
N LYS A 951 -155.85 31.52 -47.23
CA LYS A 951 -154.75 31.20 -46.30
C LYS A 951 -153.96 29.98 -46.74
N ASP A 952 -154.67 28.92 -47.12
CA ASP A 952 -154.08 27.64 -47.51
C ASP A 952 -153.19 27.83 -48.76
N TYR A 953 -153.66 28.62 -49.74
CA TYR A 953 -152.89 28.98 -50.94
C TYR A 953 -151.66 29.87 -50.65
N VAL A 954 -151.65 30.63 -49.56
CA VAL A 954 -150.48 31.41 -49.11
C VAL A 954 -149.42 30.52 -48.49
N GLU A 955 -149.82 29.67 -47.54
CA GLU A 955 -148.92 28.82 -46.75
C GLU A 955 -148.39 27.62 -47.57
N GLY A 956 -149.23 27.06 -48.46
CA GLY A 956 -148.96 25.83 -49.21
C GLY A 956 -149.60 24.60 -48.57
N PHE A 957 -149.89 23.58 -49.38
CA PHE A 957 -150.57 22.35 -48.97
C PHE A 957 -150.19 21.15 -49.85
N GLY A 958 -150.34 19.93 -49.34
CA GLY A 958 -149.97 18.68 -50.03
C GLY A 958 -148.52 18.25 -49.81
N ASP A 959 -148.08 17.21 -50.51
CA ASP A 959 -146.75 16.60 -50.42
C ASP A 959 -145.91 16.93 -51.67
N PRO A 960 -144.73 17.58 -51.55
CA PRO A 960 -143.85 17.87 -52.69
C PRO A 960 -143.45 16.65 -53.56
N THR A 961 -143.47 15.44 -53.01
CA THR A 961 -143.23 14.19 -53.74
C THR A 961 -144.47 13.67 -54.48
N GLY A 962 -145.67 14.03 -54.02
CA GLY A 962 -146.97 13.71 -54.62
C GLY A 962 -147.65 14.94 -55.22
N GLU A 963 -148.94 15.13 -54.89
CA GLU A 963 -149.71 16.34 -55.24
C GLU A 963 -149.52 17.46 -54.21
N PHE A 964 -149.29 18.69 -54.68
CA PHE A 964 -149.09 19.84 -53.79
C PHE A 964 -149.25 21.20 -54.47
N TRP A 965 -149.37 22.23 -53.64
CA TRP A 965 -149.16 23.63 -53.94
C TRP A 965 -148.11 24.21 -52.98
N LEU A 966 -147.02 24.79 -53.50
CA LEU A 966 -145.87 25.24 -52.71
C LEU A 966 -146.18 26.39 -51.74
N GLY A 967 -147.21 27.20 -52.03
CA GLY A 967 -147.58 28.39 -51.26
C GLY A 967 -147.14 29.69 -51.95
N LEU A 968 -148.06 30.66 -52.05
CA LEU A 968 -147.84 31.94 -52.73
C LEU A 968 -146.74 32.78 -52.09
N ASP A 969 -146.54 32.70 -50.76
CA ASP A 969 -145.42 33.41 -50.11
C ASP A 969 -144.06 32.79 -50.48
N LYS A 970 -143.98 31.46 -50.63
CA LYS A 970 -142.74 30.79 -51.08
C LYS A 970 -142.45 31.15 -52.55
N LEU A 971 -143.48 31.14 -53.40
CA LEU A 971 -143.39 31.58 -54.80
C LEU A 971 -142.98 33.04 -54.95
N HIS A 972 -143.54 33.93 -54.12
CA HIS A 972 -143.17 35.34 -54.10
C HIS A 972 -141.69 35.52 -53.70
N ASN A 973 -141.23 34.86 -52.63
CA ASN A 973 -139.84 34.91 -52.18
C ASN A 973 -138.85 34.37 -53.24
N LEU A 974 -139.18 33.25 -53.92
CA LEU A 974 -138.37 32.71 -55.01
C LEU A 974 -138.31 33.69 -56.20
N THR A 975 -139.46 34.13 -56.71
CA THR A 975 -139.55 34.87 -57.99
C THR A 975 -139.33 36.38 -57.89
N SER A 976 -139.14 36.93 -56.69
CA SER A 976 -138.82 38.36 -56.46
C SER A 976 -137.34 38.62 -56.19
N SER A 977 -136.49 37.60 -56.30
CA SER A 977 -135.04 37.63 -56.06
C SER A 977 -134.26 38.31 -57.21
N SER A 978 -134.55 39.59 -57.47
CA SER A 978 -133.80 40.42 -58.42
C SER A 978 -132.28 40.32 -58.15
N PRO A 979 -131.44 40.03 -59.17
CA PRO A 979 -131.70 40.14 -60.61
C PRO A 979 -132.20 38.87 -61.32
N ILE A 980 -132.45 37.77 -60.60
CA ILE A 980 -132.75 36.47 -61.21
C ILE A 980 -134.14 36.48 -61.85
N ARG A 981 -134.19 36.24 -63.16
CA ARG A 981 -135.44 35.97 -63.89
C ARG A 981 -135.73 34.48 -63.84
N TYR A 982 -136.94 34.09 -63.47
CA TYR A 982 -137.39 32.71 -63.54
C TYR A 982 -138.24 32.48 -64.79
N GLU A 983 -137.96 31.42 -65.54
CA GLU A 983 -138.90 30.90 -66.53
C GLU A 983 -139.88 29.92 -65.86
N LEU A 984 -141.16 29.95 -66.27
CA LEU A 984 -142.19 29.00 -65.86
C LEU A 984 -142.34 27.93 -66.92
N ARG A 985 -142.31 26.66 -66.53
CA ARG A 985 -142.74 25.52 -67.34
C ARG A 985 -143.99 24.88 -66.73
N VAL A 986 -144.96 24.56 -67.58
CA VAL A 986 -146.17 23.80 -67.28
C VAL A 986 -146.15 22.56 -68.16
N ASP A 987 -146.05 21.37 -67.57
CA ASP A 987 -146.20 20.09 -68.27
C ASP A 987 -147.62 19.54 -68.03
N LEU A 988 -148.30 19.12 -69.09
CA LEU A 988 -149.68 18.59 -69.06
C LEU A 988 -149.71 17.22 -69.75
N ARG A 989 -150.36 16.22 -69.16
CA ARG A 989 -150.40 14.85 -69.73
C ARG A 989 -151.79 14.20 -69.60
N THR A 990 -152.14 13.42 -70.63
CA THR A 990 -153.21 12.42 -70.59
C THR A 990 -152.60 11.01 -70.64
N ALA A 991 -153.43 9.97 -70.74
CA ALA A 991 -152.96 8.61 -70.98
C ALA A 991 -152.32 8.38 -72.37
N SER A 992 -152.46 9.33 -73.32
CA SER A 992 -152.01 9.18 -74.72
C SER A 992 -151.09 10.30 -75.21
N GLU A 993 -151.08 11.47 -74.56
CA GLU A 993 -150.38 12.66 -75.03
C GLU A 993 -149.67 13.37 -73.87
N SER A 994 -148.52 14.00 -74.16
CA SER A 994 -147.83 14.94 -73.26
C SER A 994 -147.55 16.22 -74.03
N VAL A 995 -148.03 17.35 -73.51
CA VAL A 995 -147.75 18.70 -74.04
C VAL A 995 -147.17 19.58 -72.94
N TYR A 996 -146.63 20.73 -73.34
CA TYR A 996 -146.07 21.70 -72.40
C TYR A 996 -146.24 23.13 -72.88
N ALA A 997 -146.28 24.05 -71.92
CA ALA A 997 -146.17 25.49 -72.10
C ALA A 997 -144.95 25.99 -71.30
N VAL A 998 -144.18 26.91 -71.86
CA VAL A 998 -143.11 27.63 -71.15
C VAL A 998 -143.28 29.12 -71.36
N TYR A 999 -143.05 29.90 -70.32
CA TYR A 999 -143.06 31.36 -70.36
C TYR A 999 -141.68 31.84 -69.92
N ASP A 1000 -141.02 32.66 -70.74
CA ASP A 1000 -139.62 33.09 -70.52
C ASP A 1000 -139.41 33.98 -69.28
N PHE A 1001 -140.51 34.44 -68.67
CA PHE A 1001 -140.55 35.12 -67.38
C PHE A 1001 -141.81 34.68 -66.61
N PHE A 1002 -141.67 34.51 -65.30
CA PHE A 1002 -142.76 34.31 -64.35
C PHE A 1002 -142.41 34.92 -63.00
N GLN A 1003 -143.34 35.70 -62.45
CA GLN A 1003 -143.23 36.29 -61.13
C GLN A 1003 -144.59 36.38 -60.45
N VAL A 1004 -144.58 36.15 -59.14
CA VAL A 1004 -145.73 36.34 -58.24
C VAL A 1004 -145.45 37.54 -57.34
N ALA A 1005 -146.29 38.58 -57.45
CA ALA A 1005 -146.15 39.79 -56.65
C ALA A 1005 -146.43 39.53 -55.16
N SER A 1006 -146.17 40.52 -54.31
CA SER A 1006 -146.35 40.36 -52.85
C SER A 1006 -147.82 40.22 -52.44
N SER A 1007 -148.04 39.78 -51.19
CA SER A 1007 -149.36 39.75 -50.55
C SER A 1007 -150.11 41.09 -50.59
N ARG A 1008 -149.38 42.23 -50.58
CA ARG A 1008 -149.93 43.59 -50.72
C ARG A 1008 -150.60 43.83 -52.07
N GLU A 1009 -150.07 43.21 -53.13
CA GLU A 1009 -150.65 43.23 -54.48
C GLU A 1009 -151.61 42.05 -54.74
N ARG A 1010 -151.91 41.24 -53.72
CA ARG A 1010 -152.75 40.04 -53.80
C ARG A 1010 -152.19 39.01 -54.78
N TYR A 1011 -150.87 38.81 -54.74
CA TYR A 1011 -150.14 37.82 -55.53
C TYR A 1011 -150.41 37.88 -57.02
N ARG A 1012 -150.38 39.10 -57.57
CA ARG A 1012 -150.52 39.37 -59.00
C ARG A 1012 -149.56 38.50 -59.83
N LEU A 1013 -150.08 37.91 -60.91
CA LEU A 1013 -149.29 37.22 -61.92
C LEU A 1013 -148.60 38.21 -62.86
N SER A 1014 -147.31 37.98 -63.09
CA SER A 1014 -146.57 38.55 -64.21
C SER A 1014 -145.96 37.41 -65.03
N VAL A 1015 -146.32 37.28 -66.30
CA VAL A 1015 -145.73 36.30 -67.25
C VAL A 1015 -145.15 36.97 -68.49
N GLY A 1016 -144.12 36.34 -69.05
CA GLY A 1016 -143.44 36.72 -70.28
C GLY A 1016 -143.96 36.01 -71.54
N ASN A 1017 -143.10 35.84 -72.53
CA ASN A 1017 -143.45 35.29 -73.84
C ASN A 1017 -143.66 33.77 -73.78
N TYR A 1018 -144.78 33.30 -74.35
CA TYR A 1018 -145.11 31.89 -74.49
C TYR A 1018 -144.25 31.16 -75.55
N ARG A 1019 -143.85 29.93 -75.24
CA ARG A 1019 -143.33 28.91 -76.18
C ARG A 1019 -143.80 27.52 -75.76
N GLY A 1020 -144.21 26.65 -76.69
CA GLY A 1020 -144.62 25.27 -76.37
C GLY A 1020 -145.66 24.70 -77.34
N ASN A 1021 -146.18 23.51 -77.03
CA ASN A 1021 -147.20 22.81 -77.83
C ASN A 1021 -148.56 22.64 -77.11
N ALA A 1022 -148.75 23.20 -75.92
CA ALA A 1022 -150.03 23.19 -75.19
C ALA A 1022 -151.00 24.35 -75.55
N GLY A 1023 -150.54 25.33 -76.33
CA GLY A 1023 -151.22 26.62 -76.51
C GLY A 1023 -151.05 27.56 -75.30
N ASP A 1024 -151.21 28.86 -75.52
CA ASP A 1024 -151.05 29.89 -74.49
C ASP A 1024 -152.37 30.12 -73.73
N ALA A 1025 -152.35 29.89 -72.42
CA ALA A 1025 -153.45 30.25 -71.52
C ALA A 1025 -153.06 31.26 -70.43
N MET A 1026 -151.78 31.41 -70.08
CA MET A 1026 -151.37 32.29 -68.97
C MET A 1026 -151.30 33.76 -69.38
N THR A 1027 -151.00 34.07 -70.65
CA THR A 1027 -150.89 35.48 -71.11
C THR A 1027 -152.23 36.21 -71.00
N TYR A 1028 -153.35 35.50 -71.14
CA TYR A 1028 -154.69 36.02 -70.88
C TYR A 1028 -154.89 36.50 -69.42
N HIS A 1029 -154.33 35.73 -68.47
CA HIS A 1029 -154.37 35.99 -67.02
C HIS A 1029 -153.26 36.96 -66.54
N ASN A 1030 -152.39 37.44 -67.43
CA ASN A 1030 -151.26 38.31 -67.08
C ASN A 1030 -151.73 39.64 -66.46
N GLY A 1031 -151.08 40.07 -65.38
CA GLY A 1031 -151.43 41.28 -64.62
C GLY A 1031 -152.59 41.12 -63.64
N TRP A 1032 -153.27 39.97 -63.62
CA TRP A 1032 -154.41 39.70 -62.72
C TRP A 1032 -153.98 39.12 -61.38
N LYS A 1033 -154.87 39.23 -60.40
CA LYS A 1033 -154.64 38.89 -58.99
C LYS A 1033 -155.06 37.44 -58.76
N PHE A 1034 -154.48 36.78 -57.77
CA PHE A 1034 -154.97 35.45 -57.40
C PHE A 1034 -156.36 35.56 -56.76
N THR A 1035 -157.24 34.61 -57.04
CA THR A 1035 -158.63 34.58 -56.55
C THR A 1035 -158.97 33.21 -55.98
N THR A 1036 -159.60 33.19 -54.81
CA THR A 1036 -160.14 31.98 -54.13
C THR A 1036 -161.62 32.17 -53.86
N TRP A 1037 -162.35 31.08 -53.55
CA TRP A 1037 -163.79 31.14 -53.29
C TRP A 1037 -164.17 32.01 -52.08
N ASP A 1038 -163.27 32.12 -51.09
CA ASP A 1038 -163.39 32.98 -49.91
C ASP A 1038 -162.82 34.41 -50.13
N ARG A 1039 -162.15 34.67 -51.26
CA ARG A 1039 -161.55 35.96 -51.57
C ARG A 1039 -161.52 36.25 -53.07
N ASP A 1040 -162.59 36.88 -53.52
CA ASP A 1040 -162.69 37.42 -54.87
C ASP A 1040 -161.68 38.56 -55.11
N ASN A 1041 -160.94 38.49 -56.21
CA ASN A 1041 -160.04 39.53 -56.69
C ASN A 1041 -160.02 39.68 -58.23
N ASP A 1042 -160.94 39.00 -58.94
CA ASP A 1042 -160.98 38.95 -60.42
C ASP A 1042 -161.74 40.17 -61.02
N VAL A 1043 -162.32 40.04 -62.22
CA VAL A 1043 -163.12 41.10 -62.87
C VAL A 1043 -164.39 40.57 -63.55
N ALA A 1044 -164.82 39.36 -63.23
CA ALA A 1044 -166.11 38.83 -63.66
C ALA A 1044 -167.28 39.41 -62.83
N LEU A 1045 -168.50 39.09 -63.24
CA LEU A 1045 -169.73 39.41 -62.49
C LEU A 1045 -169.98 38.46 -61.30
N SER A 1046 -169.20 37.39 -61.18
CA SER A 1046 -169.31 36.36 -60.14
C SER A 1046 -167.95 35.71 -59.91
N ASN A 1047 -167.54 35.57 -58.65
CA ASN A 1047 -166.27 34.96 -58.24
C ASN A 1047 -165.97 33.67 -59.02
N CYS A 1048 -164.95 33.74 -59.89
CA CYS A 1048 -164.64 32.64 -60.81
C CYS A 1048 -164.12 31.39 -60.10
N ALA A 1049 -163.47 31.55 -58.93
CA ALA A 1049 -162.98 30.41 -58.16
C ALA A 1049 -164.10 29.65 -57.45
N LEU A 1050 -165.18 30.34 -57.07
CA LEU A 1050 -166.41 29.73 -56.56
C LEU A 1050 -167.15 28.97 -57.67
N THR A 1051 -167.29 29.56 -58.86
CA THR A 1051 -167.96 28.92 -60.00
C THR A 1051 -167.18 27.73 -60.58
N HIS A 1052 -165.85 27.80 -60.62
CA HIS A 1052 -164.99 26.80 -61.28
C HIS A 1052 -164.21 25.91 -60.32
N HIS A 1053 -164.57 25.88 -59.03
CA HIS A 1053 -164.05 24.93 -58.03
C HIS A 1053 -162.51 24.84 -57.96
N GLY A 1054 -161.81 25.95 -58.20
CA GLY A 1054 -160.35 26.03 -58.19
C GLY A 1054 -159.87 27.46 -58.06
N ALA A 1055 -158.68 27.68 -57.50
CA ALA A 1055 -158.14 29.02 -57.28
C ALA A 1055 -157.09 29.39 -58.32
N TRP A 1056 -157.23 30.56 -58.95
CA TRP A 1056 -156.42 30.95 -60.10
C TRP A 1056 -156.25 32.46 -60.23
N TRP A 1057 -155.42 32.90 -61.17
CA TRP A 1057 -155.23 34.30 -61.54
C TRP A 1057 -156.31 34.81 -62.49
N TYR A 1058 -157.58 34.56 -62.17
CA TYR A 1058 -158.69 34.80 -63.10
C TYR A 1058 -158.81 36.27 -63.54
N LYS A 1059 -159.14 36.43 -64.83
CA LYS A 1059 -159.55 37.69 -65.46
C LYS A 1059 -161.07 37.76 -65.53
N ASN A 1060 -161.66 37.35 -66.66
CA ASN A 1060 -163.10 37.15 -66.79
C ASN A 1060 -163.39 35.65 -66.84
N CYS A 1061 -163.12 35.01 -65.70
CA CYS A 1061 -163.10 33.56 -65.53
C CYS A 1061 -162.18 32.82 -66.53
N HIS A 1062 -162.73 31.99 -67.42
CA HIS A 1062 -162.01 30.81 -67.89
C HIS A 1062 -161.04 31.04 -69.07
N LEU A 1063 -159.88 30.38 -68.97
CA LEU A 1063 -159.03 29.94 -70.09
C LEU A 1063 -158.07 28.80 -69.63
N ALA A 1064 -157.71 28.81 -68.34
CA ALA A 1064 -157.06 27.69 -67.66
C ALA A 1064 -157.53 27.62 -66.20
N ASN A 1065 -157.50 26.42 -65.63
CA ASN A 1065 -157.75 26.17 -64.22
C ASN A 1065 -157.03 24.87 -63.79
N LEU A 1066 -155.70 24.91 -63.65
CA LEU A 1066 -154.94 23.71 -63.22
C LEU A 1066 -155.18 23.35 -61.74
N ASN A 1067 -155.82 24.25 -61.00
CA ASN A 1067 -156.21 24.11 -59.61
C ASN A 1067 -157.69 23.71 -59.45
N GLY A 1068 -158.37 23.36 -60.53
CA GLY A 1068 -159.76 22.92 -60.53
C GLY A 1068 -159.99 21.58 -59.81
N LYS A 1069 -161.26 21.17 -59.79
CA LYS A 1069 -161.70 19.93 -59.17
C LYS A 1069 -161.23 18.74 -60.00
N TYR A 1070 -160.54 17.80 -59.36
CA TYR A 1070 -159.91 16.69 -60.07
C TYR A 1070 -160.96 15.71 -60.64
N GLY A 1071 -160.85 15.39 -61.93
CA GLY A 1071 -161.75 14.46 -62.63
C GLY A 1071 -163.15 15.02 -62.94
N GLU A 1072 -163.42 16.28 -62.63
CA GLU A 1072 -164.71 16.93 -62.92
C GLU A 1072 -164.74 17.45 -64.37
N ASN A 1073 -165.69 16.98 -65.16
CA ASN A 1073 -165.83 17.36 -66.58
C ASN A 1073 -166.99 18.35 -66.82
N LYS A 1074 -167.59 18.89 -65.76
CA LYS A 1074 -168.52 20.02 -65.90
C LYS A 1074 -167.80 21.27 -66.39
N HIS A 1075 -168.54 22.08 -67.15
CA HIS A 1075 -168.09 23.30 -67.80
C HIS A 1075 -167.15 24.15 -66.93
N SER A 1076 -165.85 24.12 -67.25
CA SER A 1076 -164.78 24.85 -66.58
C SER A 1076 -164.44 24.46 -65.11
N GLU A 1077 -165.19 23.58 -64.45
CA GLU A 1077 -164.95 23.13 -63.06
C GLU A 1077 -163.69 22.24 -62.90
N GLY A 1078 -163.28 21.57 -63.98
CA GLY A 1078 -162.19 20.60 -64.00
C GLY A 1078 -160.78 21.19 -63.95
N VAL A 1079 -159.79 20.29 -63.82
CA VAL A 1079 -158.36 20.61 -64.01
C VAL A 1079 -158.07 20.77 -65.50
N ASN A 1080 -158.06 21.99 -66.03
CA ASN A 1080 -158.14 22.18 -67.50
C ASN A 1080 -157.23 23.28 -68.07
N TRP A 1081 -157.04 23.21 -69.38
CA TRP A 1081 -156.25 24.13 -70.20
C TRP A 1081 -156.93 24.23 -71.56
N GLU A 1082 -157.71 25.29 -71.76
CA GLU A 1082 -158.65 25.42 -72.87
C GLU A 1082 -157.98 25.28 -74.25
N PRO A 1083 -156.80 25.89 -74.52
CA PRO A 1083 -156.12 25.80 -75.82
C PRO A 1083 -155.65 24.40 -76.27
N TRP A 1084 -155.76 23.35 -75.43
CA TRP A 1084 -155.34 21.98 -75.78
C TRP A 1084 -156.48 20.95 -75.80
N LYS A 1085 -157.34 20.94 -74.76
CA LYS A 1085 -158.45 19.97 -74.63
C LYS A 1085 -159.81 20.63 -74.35
N GLY A 1086 -159.92 21.95 -74.49
CA GLY A 1086 -161.10 22.70 -74.09
C GLY A 1086 -161.26 22.79 -72.57
N HIS A 1087 -162.40 23.32 -72.13
CA HIS A 1087 -162.70 23.60 -70.73
C HIS A 1087 -163.57 22.53 -70.04
N GLU A 1088 -164.06 21.53 -70.78
CA GLU A 1088 -164.91 20.42 -70.29
C GLU A 1088 -164.12 19.11 -70.06
N PHE A 1089 -162.80 19.14 -70.26
CA PHE A 1089 -161.92 17.97 -70.07
C PHE A 1089 -160.97 18.18 -68.88
N SER A 1090 -161.13 17.39 -67.82
CA SER A 1090 -160.16 17.35 -66.72
C SER A 1090 -158.92 16.56 -67.12
N ILE A 1091 -157.81 17.29 -67.29
CA ILE A 1091 -156.46 16.77 -67.49
C ILE A 1091 -156.01 16.01 -66.23
N PRO A 1092 -155.58 14.73 -66.32
CA PRO A 1092 -155.24 13.92 -65.15
C PRO A 1092 -153.84 14.21 -64.58
N PHE A 1093 -152.91 14.79 -65.36
CA PHE A 1093 -151.60 15.20 -64.85
C PHE A 1093 -151.27 16.63 -65.25
N THR A 1094 -150.91 17.45 -64.26
CA THR A 1094 -150.40 18.81 -64.47
C THR A 1094 -149.23 19.06 -63.53
N GLU A 1095 -148.15 19.67 -64.01
CA GLU A 1095 -147.04 20.08 -63.17
C GLU A 1095 -146.57 21.48 -63.56
N MET A 1096 -146.53 22.41 -62.60
CA MET A 1096 -145.97 23.75 -62.78
C MET A 1096 -144.64 23.87 -62.03
N LYS A 1097 -143.59 24.33 -62.71
CA LYS A 1097 -142.22 24.42 -62.18
C LYS A 1097 -141.47 25.63 -62.72
N ILE A 1098 -140.55 26.17 -61.94
CA ILE A 1098 -139.76 27.36 -62.26
C ILE A 1098 -138.25 27.09 -62.21
N ARG A 1099 -137.48 27.80 -63.04
CA ARG A 1099 -136.01 27.70 -63.08
C ARG A 1099 -135.39 29.08 -63.38
N PRO A 1100 -134.25 29.44 -62.75
CA PRO A 1100 -133.52 30.65 -63.15
C PRO A 1100 -133.08 30.58 -64.62
N GLN A 1101 -133.34 31.65 -65.37
CA GLN A 1101 -132.89 31.81 -66.74
C GLN A 1101 -131.37 32.07 -66.75
N SER A 1102 -130.60 31.16 -67.37
CA SER A 1102 -129.15 31.25 -67.44
C SER A 1102 -128.69 32.35 -68.41
N SER A 1103 -128.03 33.38 -67.88
CA SER A 1103 -127.42 34.45 -68.67
C SER A 1103 -126.15 33.94 -69.38
N SER A 1104 -126.31 33.36 -70.56
CA SER A 1104 -125.23 32.71 -71.31
C SER A 1104 -124.19 33.69 -71.85
N ASN A 1105 -122.97 33.64 -71.32
CA ASN A 1105 -121.77 34.18 -71.95
C ASN A 1105 -120.53 33.38 -71.51
N GLU A 1106 -119.56 33.24 -72.42
CA GLU A 1106 -118.28 32.52 -72.25
C GLU A 1106 -118.36 30.97 -72.06
N PRO A 1107 -117.34 30.19 -72.51
CA PRO A 1107 -117.66 29.10 -73.44
C PRO A 1107 -116.98 27.73 -73.16
N VAL A 1108 -117.44 26.72 -73.92
CA VAL A 1108 -116.93 25.34 -73.87
C VAL A 1108 -115.51 25.22 -74.46
N LEU A 1109 -114.51 25.04 -73.59
CA LEU A 1109 -113.12 24.74 -73.99
C LEU A 1109 -112.70 23.28 -73.67
N GLY A 1110 -113.35 22.33 -74.34
CA GLY A 1110 -113.15 20.87 -74.14
C GLY A 1110 -112.35 20.13 -75.22
N ARG A 1111 -111.83 20.80 -76.26
CA ARG A 1111 -111.14 20.12 -77.38
C ARG A 1111 -109.65 19.84 -77.08
N LYS A 1112 -109.36 18.65 -76.53
CA LYS A 1112 -108.01 18.08 -76.52
C LYS A 1112 -107.49 17.87 -77.95
N LYS A 1113 -106.42 18.55 -78.35
CA LYS A 1113 -105.65 18.20 -79.57
C LYS A 1113 -104.86 16.91 -79.35
N ARG A 1114 -104.70 16.11 -80.41
CA ARG A 1114 -103.83 14.94 -80.41
C ARG A 1114 -102.49 15.30 -81.05
N PHE A 1115 -101.42 15.22 -80.26
CA PHE A 1115 -100.08 14.96 -80.75
C PHE A 1115 -99.59 13.70 -80.03
N LEU A 1116 -99.19 12.70 -80.81
CA LEU A 1116 -98.08 11.81 -80.48
C LEU A 1116 -96.96 12.10 -81.48
N SER A 1117 -96.81 13.38 -81.84
CA SER A 1117 -96.36 13.77 -83.18
C SER A 1117 -95.45 15.01 -83.24
N GLU A 1118 -95.13 15.69 -82.12
CA GLU A 1118 -93.90 16.48 -81.99
C GLU A 1118 -93.62 16.93 -80.53
N LYS A 1119 -92.38 17.37 -80.24
CA LYS A 1119 -91.86 17.70 -78.88
C LYS A 1119 -91.19 19.08 -78.86
N ARG A 1120 -91.21 19.79 -77.72
CA ARG A 1120 -90.44 21.05 -77.49
C ARG A 1120 -89.70 21.07 -76.14
N LYS A 1121 -88.75 22.00 -76.01
CA LYS A 1121 -87.70 22.07 -74.96
C LYS A 1121 -88.18 22.67 -73.62
N LYS A 1122 -87.46 22.37 -72.54
CA LYS A 1122 -87.46 23.07 -71.25
C LYS A 1122 -86.28 24.05 -71.13
N ILE A 1123 -86.57 25.27 -70.67
CA ILE A 1123 -85.90 26.03 -69.59
C ILE A 1123 -87.06 26.83 -68.97
N ARG A 1124 -87.23 26.99 -67.65
CA ARG A 1124 -86.37 26.73 -66.49
C ARG A 1124 -86.86 25.54 -65.66
#